data_AF-A0A9D4UP90-F1
#
_entry.id   AF-A0A9D4UP90-F1
#
_cell.length_a   1.000
_cell.length_b   1.000
_cell.length_c   1.000
_cell.angle_alpha   90.00
_cell.angle_beta   90.00
_cell.angle_gamma   90.00
#
_symmetry.space_group_name_H-M   'P 1'
#
loop_
_entity.id
_entity.type
_entity.pdbx_description
1 polymer ?
#
loop_
_entity_poly.entity_id
_entity_poly.type
_entity_poly.pdbx_seq_one_letter_code
_entity_poly.pdbx_strand_id
1 'polypeptide(L)'
;MMSVVSSSTTMSCCSGNTAALRERLKVKQVCCGMSSDRFFKNDLPDYGDPTPPSFFPVPRDFLSAALNLKHERLYKLRDPLLQTVVDPKWRGMSRSQDESTKYLQRRILDESFWQEVHALLVALKSVYVLLRLTDMEGSTLGLVYHLFMQMKDYVSKCDLLTIDRRSDLLGCVESRWTFMSRTIYAMAAMLHSLYRLPELWSDTLLSTKQSEYVGLMFSEDDQLGIDKEFTNYMNGIGASFTRAVSLRKEATKYPLTWWHSYGRVGLPNLSRIALRILSQDCSAGACERNWSAYSLIHTKIRNRLSTSQLEKLVYCRANMRLVRSYHSLGQPKQIVEATWSRTEGLSHDLTFYTGVLGTAFLCFKSFERAGNNEDVVKCLEIVKSCTPYTIKGMKGYVTFLCGRAGNYALGAVAAKYCGNDVEKSNYVKLLQEMAKERSFLDNSGMPDELLYGRVGFLWACLFVNKYLGDETISWSLLGPIVQATIASGRAGARRSRSPLMYEWHGKKYWGAAHGLAGIMHVLMHFPLSEDDANDVKGTLHYMIANRLPSGNYPAAEGDTDDRLVHWCHGAPGVLLTLCKAAEVFPSDKIFKEAAVDAGEVVWRRGLLKRLGVCHGISGNAYAFLALYRLTGDLLHLHRARAFSTFLHEHAWDLIAAGKMHGGDRPLSLFEGSAGLACLWFDIAKPEDARFPAYEL
;
A
#
# COMPACT_ATOMS: atom_id res chain seq x y z
N MET A 1 1.43 -48.83 -2.50
CA MET A 1 0.36 -48.77 -1.48
C MET A 1 0.82 -47.80 -0.40
N MET A 2 0.51 -46.51 -0.59
CA MET A 2 0.99 -45.41 0.25
C MET A 2 -0.04 -45.07 1.32
N SER A 3 0.48 -44.94 2.55
CA SER A 3 -0.17 -44.40 3.74
C SER A 3 -0.43 -42.90 3.58
N VAL A 4 -1.66 -42.45 3.84
CA VAL A 4 -2.00 -41.05 4.11
C VAL A 4 -2.50 -40.97 5.54
N VAL A 5 -1.67 -40.41 6.42
CA VAL A 5 -2.03 -40.00 7.77
C VAL A 5 -2.68 -38.62 7.65
N SER A 6 -4.01 -38.55 7.80
CA SER A 6 -4.75 -37.29 7.94
C SER A 6 -4.79 -36.88 9.40
N SER A 7 -4.03 -35.85 9.77
CA SER A 7 -4.08 -35.21 11.09
C SER A 7 -5.34 -34.36 11.23
N SER A 8 -6.40 -34.94 11.79
CA SER A 8 -7.56 -34.22 12.31
C SER A 8 -7.33 -33.91 13.80
N THR A 9 -6.78 -32.75 14.12
CA THR A 9 -6.76 -32.26 15.51
C THR A 9 -7.99 -31.40 15.73
N THR A 10 -9.09 -32.05 16.06
CA THR A 10 -10.34 -31.44 16.54
C THR A 10 -10.11 -30.72 17.87
N MET A 11 -10.36 -29.42 17.94
CA MET A 11 -10.54 -28.68 19.20
C MET A 11 -11.76 -29.23 19.96
N SER A 12 -11.54 -30.09 20.96
CA SER A 12 -12.59 -30.65 21.81
C SER A 12 -12.57 -30.14 23.27
N CYS A 13 -11.90 -29.02 23.57
CA CYS A 13 -11.79 -28.51 24.95
C CYS A 13 -12.81 -27.44 25.39
N CYS A 14 -13.78 -27.03 24.56
CA CYS A 14 -14.63 -25.87 24.87
C CYS A 14 -16.07 -26.18 25.32
N SER A 15 -16.42 -27.42 25.70
CA SER A 15 -17.79 -27.76 26.14
C SER A 15 -18.05 -27.46 27.63
N GLY A 16 -17.03 -27.46 28.49
CA GLY A 16 -17.20 -27.27 29.95
C GLY A 16 -17.28 -25.83 30.46
N ASN A 17 -16.71 -24.85 29.74
CA ASN A 17 -16.50 -23.48 30.27
C ASN A 17 -17.44 -22.40 29.73
N THR A 18 -18.42 -22.77 28.89
CA THR A 18 -19.47 -21.85 28.45
C THR A 18 -20.39 -21.43 29.60
N ALA A 19 -20.52 -22.24 30.67
CA ALA A 19 -21.32 -21.91 31.83
C ALA A 19 -20.71 -20.76 32.66
N ALA A 20 -19.42 -20.85 33.03
CA ALA A 20 -18.75 -19.82 33.83
C ALA A 20 -18.57 -18.48 33.08
N LEU A 21 -18.32 -18.53 31.76
CA LEU A 21 -18.28 -17.35 30.91
C LEU A 21 -19.69 -16.74 30.73
N ARG A 22 -20.73 -17.56 30.54
CA ARG A 22 -22.13 -17.12 30.54
C ARG A 22 -22.56 -16.58 31.89
N GLU A 23 -22.06 -17.10 33.01
CA GLU A 23 -22.41 -16.64 34.35
C GLU A 23 -21.74 -15.30 34.68
N ARG A 24 -20.45 -15.12 34.30
CA ARG A 24 -19.75 -13.83 34.36
C ARG A 24 -20.34 -12.76 33.43
N LEU A 25 -20.92 -13.16 32.30
CA LEU A 25 -21.64 -12.28 31.37
C LEU A 25 -23.10 -12.02 31.81
N LYS A 26 -23.82 -13.01 32.35
CA LYS A 26 -25.21 -12.91 32.85
C LYS A 26 -25.32 -12.00 34.07
N VAL A 27 -24.35 -12.06 34.99
CA VAL A 27 -24.30 -11.16 36.15
C VAL A 27 -24.04 -9.70 35.73
N LYS A 28 -23.54 -9.45 34.52
CA LYS A 28 -23.16 -8.11 34.02
C LYS A 28 -24.08 -7.53 32.95
N GLN A 29 -25.00 -8.31 32.40
CA GLN A 29 -26.07 -7.82 31.51
C GLN A 29 -27.08 -6.93 32.27
N VAL A 30 -27.07 -6.95 33.60
CA VAL A 30 -27.90 -6.12 34.49
C VAL A 30 -27.40 -4.66 34.59
N CYS A 31 -26.14 -4.37 34.21
CA CYS A 31 -25.58 -3.01 34.30
C CYS A 31 -25.71 -2.17 33.01
N CYS A 32 -26.07 -2.78 31.88
CA CYS A 32 -26.49 -2.07 30.67
C CYS A 32 -28.02 -2.16 30.55
N GLY A 33 -28.72 -1.43 31.42
CA GLY A 33 -30.17 -1.34 31.38
C GLY A 33 -30.66 -0.61 30.12
N MET A 34 -30.89 -1.34 29.03
CA MET A 34 -31.72 -0.88 27.91
C MET A 34 -32.52 -2.07 27.37
N SER A 35 -33.83 -2.08 27.66
CA SER A 35 -34.78 -3.01 27.05
C SER A 35 -34.83 -2.79 25.53
N SER A 36 -35.08 -3.87 24.79
CA SER A 36 -35.25 -3.90 23.33
C SER A 36 -36.27 -2.90 22.77
N ASP A 37 -37.17 -2.39 23.62
CA ASP A 37 -38.36 -1.64 23.20
C ASP A 37 -38.13 -0.13 23.11
N ARG A 38 -37.00 0.42 23.59
CA ARG A 38 -36.68 1.86 23.46
C ARG A 38 -35.93 2.23 22.18
N PHE A 39 -35.53 1.26 21.36
CA PHE A 39 -34.74 1.52 20.13
C PHE A 39 -35.54 2.14 18.97
N PHE A 40 -36.87 2.18 19.03
CA PHE A 40 -37.71 2.54 17.88
C PHE A 40 -38.29 3.97 17.88
N LYS A 41 -37.88 4.88 18.79
CA LYS A 41 -38.58 6.16 18.96
C LYS A 41 -37.79 7.47 18.85
N ASN A 42 -36.50 7.46 18.55
CA ASN A 42 -35.76 8.72 18.41
C ASN A 42 -35.36 8.96 16.96
N ASP A 43 -35.90 10.03 16.39
CA ASP A 43 -35.44 10.64 15.15
C ASP A 43 -33.93 10.90 15.21
N LEU A 44 -33.26 10.61 14.10
CA LEU A 44 -31.82 10.87 13.89
C LEU A 44 -31.52 12.35 14.21
N PRO A 45 -30.60 12.67 15.13
CA PRO A 45 -30.14 14.04 15.27
C PRO A 45 -29.32 14.43 14.04
N ASP A 46 -29.55 15.66 13.57
CA ASP A 46 -28.81 16.31 12.51
C ASP A 46 -27.36 16.52 12.99
N TYR A 47 -26.45 15.68 12.51
CA TYR A 47 -25.03 15.85 12.74
C TYR A 47 -24.52 16.95 11.81
N GLY A 48 -24.44 18.16 12.35
CA GLY A 48 -23.56 19.21 11.83
C GLY A 48 -22.14 18.67 11.66
N ASP A 49 -21.52 19.10 10.56
CA ASP A 49 -20.21 18.70 10.03
C ASP A 49 -19.11 18.54 11.10
N PRO A 50 -18.36 17.41 11.11
CA PRO A 50 -16.95 17.53 11.47
C PRO A 50 -15.97 16.59 10.73
N THR A 51 -14.86 17.21 10.30
CA THR A 51 -13.48 16.68 10.10
C THR A 51 -13.16 15.83 8.86
N PRO A 52 -11.93 15.98 8.28
CA PRO A 52 -11.59 15.46 6.97
C PRO A 52 -11.44 13.92 6.97
N PRO A 53 -11.71 13.25 5.83
CA PRO A 53 -11.92 11.81 5.79
C PRO A 53 -10.60 11.03 5.92
N SER A 54 -10.57 9.96 6.72
CA SER A 54 -9.50 8.96 6.69
C SER A 54 -9.61 8.06 5.45
N PHE A 55 -8.57 7.94 4.63
CA PHE A 55 -8.65 7.39 3.26
C PHE A 55 -8.14 5.93 3.14
N PHE A 56 -8.96 4.95 3.51
CA PHE A 56 -8.73 3.53 3.17
C PHE A 56 -9.47 3.13 1.88
N PRO A 57 -8.82 2.47 0.90
CA PRO A 57 -9.52 1.83 -0.21
C PRO A 57 -10.32 0.64 0.34
N VAL A 58 -11.58 0.55 -0.06
CA VAL A 58 -12.53 -0.36 0.56
C VAL A 58 -12.57 -1.71 -0.17
N PRO A 59 -12.42 -2.85 0.54
CA PRO A 59 -12.68 -4.17 -0.03
C PRO A 59 -14.10 -4.29 -0.59
N ARG A 60 -14.31 -5.13 -1.61
CA ARG A 60 -15.63 -5.36 -2.24
C ARG A 60 -16.65 -5.96 -1.25
N ASP A 61 -16.19 -6.57 -0.16
CA ASP A 61 -16.98 -7.56 0.59
C ASP A 61 -17.82 -7.02 1.76
N PHE A 62 -17.94 -5.69 1.91
CA PHE A 62 -18.62 -5.07 3.06
C PHE A 62 -20.10 -4.71 2.84
N LEU A 63 -20.83 -5.55 2.10
CA LEU A 63 -22.25 -5.36 1.82
C LEU A 63 -23.22 -5.95 2.88
N SER A 64 -22.73 -6.70 3.88
CA SER A 64 -23.58 -7.55 4.71
C SER A 64 -24.58 -6.81 5.63
N ALA A 65 -24.22 -5.66 6.21
CA ALA A 65 -25.11 -4.93 7.13
C ALA A 65 -26.28 -4.22 6.42
N ALA A 66 -26.02 -3.66 5.23
CA ALA A 66 -27.07 -3.06 4.40
C ALA A 66 -28.04 -4.13 3.85
N LEU A 67 -27.54 -5.35 3.64
CA LEU A 67 -28.37 -6.50 3.32
C LEU A 67 -29.19 -6.95 4.55
N ASN A 68 -28.62 -7.01 5.75
CA ASN A 68 -29.36 -7.37 6.96
C ASN A 68 -30.62 -6.53 7.20
N LEU A 69 -30.51 -5.20 7.13
CA LEU A 69 -31.65 -4.29 7.32
C LEU A 69 -32.74 -4.47 6.24
N LYS A 70 -32.34 -4.82 5.01
CA LYS A 70 -33.29 -5.12 3.92
C LYS A 70 -33.98 -6.46 4.11
N HIS A 71 -33.25 -7.50 4.48
CA HIS A 71 -33.81 -8.83 4.76
C HIS A 71 -34.72 -8.81 6.00
N GLU A 72 -34.37 -8.03 7.03
CA GLU A 72 -35.20 -7.89 8.23
C GLU A 72 -36.52 -7.19 7.90
N ARG A 73 -36.47 -6.13 7.08
CA ARG A 73 -37.68 -5.46 6.58
C ARG A 73 -38.49 -6.37 5.68
N LEU A 74 -37.86 -7.14 4.80
CA LEU A 74 -38.53 -8.13 3.95
C LEU A 74 -39.26 -9.17 4.81
N TYR A 75 -38.60 -9.70 5.84
CA TYR A 75 -39.17 -10.68 6.75
C TYR A 75 -40.32 -10.09 7.59
N LYS A 76 -40.18 -8.85 8.07
CA LYS A 76 -41.28 -8.10 8.74
C LYS A 76 -42.49 -7.87 7.84
N LEU A 77 -42.29 -7.81 6.53
CA LEU A 77 -43.35 -7.65 5.53
C LEU A 77 -43.89 -8.98 4.99
N ARG A 78 -43.47 -10.13 5.54
CA ARG A 78 -43.91 -11.45 5.09
C ARG A 78 -45.44 -11.57 5.02
N ASP A 79 -46.15 -11.33 6.12
CA ASP A 79 -47.61 -11.51 6.16
C ASP A 79 -48.35 -10.53 5.24
N PRO A 80 -48.01 -9.22 5.23
CA PRO A 80 -48.56 -8.30 4.22
C PRO A 80 -48.29 -8.71 2.78
N LEU A 81 -47.10 -9.25 2.47
CA LEU A 81 -46.74 -9.71 1.13
C LEU A 81 -47.54 -10.95 0.74
N LEU A 82 -47.67 -11.92 1.65
CA LEU A 82 -48.52 -13.10 1.48
C LEU A 82 -49.96 -12.71 1.17
N GLN A 83 -50.54 -11.80 1.98
CA GLN A 83 -51.89 -11.27 1.76
C GLN A 83 -52.03 -10.58 0.39
N THR A 84 -51.02 -9.81 0.00
CA THR A 84 -51.02 -9.08 -1.28
C THR A 84 -51.07 -10.04 -2.47
N VAL A 85 -50.24 -11.09 -2.47
CA VAL A 85 -50.13 -11.99 -3.64
C VAL A 85 -51.28 -12.99 -3.75
N VAL A 86 -52.07 -13.18 -2.68
CA VAL A 86 -53.29 -14.01 -2.70
C VAL A 86 -54.57 -13.21 -2.95
N ASP A 87 -54.53 -11.87 -2.86
CA ASP A 87 -55.68 -11.00 -3.10
C ASP A 87 -56.20 -11.18 -4.54
N PRO A 88 -57.51 -11.39 -4.77
CA PRO A 88 -58.09 -11.48 -6.11
C PRO A 88 -57.76 -10.28 -7.02
N LYS A 89 -57.60 -9.08 -6.45
CA LYS A 89 -57.22 -7.86 -7.18
C LYS A 89 -55.80 -7.96 -7.75
N TRP A 90 -54.90 -8.69 -7.11
CA TRP A 90 -53.55 -8.94 -7.63
C TRP A 90 -53.61 -9.69 -8.96
N ARG A 91 -54.47 -10.71 -9.08
CA ARG A 91 -54.67 -11.49 -10.32
C ARG A 91 -55.23 -10.66 -11.47
N GLY A 92 -55.98 -9.59 -11.15
CA GLY A 92 -56.55 -8.65 -12.12
C GLY A 92 -55.56 -7.59 -12.62
N MET A 93 -54.37 -7.45 -12.03
CA MET A 93 -53.38 -6.48 -12.48
C MET A 93 -52.70 -6.95 -13.77
N SER A 94 -52.56 -6.07 -14.77
CA SER A 94 -51.90 -6.40 -16.05
C SER A 94 -50.47 -6.93 -15.90
N ARG A 95 -49.72 -6.44 -14.90
CA ARG A 95 -48.35 -6.88 -14.59
C ARG A 95 -48.26 -8.21 -13.83
N SER A 96 -49.37 -8.75 -13.33
CA SER A 96 -49.39 -10.04 -12.61
C SER A 96 -49.16 -11.23 -13.53
N GLN A 97 -49.38 -11.04 -14.84
CA GLN A 97 -49.23 -12.07 -15.85
C GLN A 97 -47.80 -12.20 -16.40
N ASP A 98 -46.91 -11.28 -16.04
CA ASP A 98 -45.49 -11.35 -16.40
C ASP A 98 -44.79 -12.50 -15.64
N GLU A 99 -43.88 -13.21 -16.31
CA GLU A 99 -43.17 -14.35 -15.73
C GLU A 99 -42.31 -13.95 -14.52
N SER A 100 -41.77 -12.73 -14.52
CA SER A 100 -41.03 -12.20 -13.37
C SER A 100 -41.92 -12.04 -12.13
N THR A 101 -43.16 -11.57 -12.32
CA THR A 101 -44.14 -11.40 -11.24
C THR A 101 -44.67 -12.74 -10.74
N LYS A 102 -44.91 -13.70 -11.64
CA LYS A 102 -45.29 -15.08 -11.27
C LYS A 102 -44.18 -15.79 -10.50
N TYR A 103 -42.92 -15.59 -10.88
CA TYR A 103 -41.78 -16.08 -10.12
C TYR A 103 -41.74 -15.51 -8.70
N LEU A 104 -41.90 -14.19 -8.55
CA LEU A 104 -41.96 -13.53 -7.23
C LEU A 104 -43.12 -14.06 -6.38
N GLN A 105 -44.31 -14.23 -6.98
CA GLN A 105 -45.46 -14.80 -6.29
C GLN A 105 -45.18 -16.23 -5.80
N ARG A 106 -44.58 -17.09 -6.63
CA ARG A 106 -44.18 -18.45 -6.21
C ARG A 106 -43.19 -18.42 -5.04
N ARG A 107 -42.19 -17.52 -5.07
CA ARG A 107 -41.22 -17.38 -3.98
C ARG A 107 -41.84 -16.82 -2.70
N ILE A 108 -42.76 -15.86 -2.79
CA ILE A 108 -43.46 -15.29 -1.62
C ILE A 108 -44.35 -16.36 -0.95
N LEU A 109 -44.98 -17.24 -1.72
CA LEU A 109 -45.82 -18.33 -1.18
C LEU A 109 -45.04 -19.54 -0.68
N ASP A 110 -43.75 -19.61 -0.97
CA ASP A 110 -42.87 -20.72 -0.59
C ASP A 110 -42.40 -20.57 0.85
N GLU A 111 -42.84 -21.47 1.74
CA GLU A 111 -42.46 -21.44 3.15
C GLU A 111 -40.96 -21.70 3.35
N SER A 112 -40.34 -22.53 2.49
CA SER A 112 -38.92 -22.84 2.58
C SER A 112 -38.06 -21.60 2.33
N PHE A 113 -38.49 -20.71 1.44
CA PHE A 113 -37.85 -19.41 1.23
C PHE A 113 -37.81 -18.58 2.51
N TRP A 114 -38.94 -18.49 3.24
CA TRP A 114 -38.98 -17.70 4.47
C TRP A 114 -38.13 -18.32 5.59
N GLN A 115 -38.05 -19.65 5.65
CA GLN A 115 -37.14 -20.35 6.56
C GLN A 115 -35.67 -20.03 6.23
N GLU A 116 -35.29 -20.02 4.95
CA GLU A 116 -33.95 -19.60 4.50
C GLU A 116 -33.65 -18.15 4.88
N VAL A 117 -34.60 -17.22 4.65
CA VAL A 117 -34.45 -15.81 5.02
C VAL A 117 -34.27 -15.65 6.54
N HIS A 118 -35.06 -16.38 7.33
CA HIS A 118 -34.92 -16.37 8.79
C HIS A 118 -33.57 -16.92 9.25
N ALA A 119 -33.13 -18.06 8.70
CA ALA A 119 -31.84 -18.66 9.00
C ALA A 119 -30.68 -17.70 8.70
N LEU A 120 -30.75 -17.00 7.57
CA LEU A 120 -29.78 -15.98 7.18
C LEU A 120 -29.77 -14.80 8.16
N LEU A 121 -30.94 -14.29 8.55
CA LEU A 121 -31.05 -13.20 9.52
C LEU A 121 -30.45 -13.57 10.89
N VAL A 122 -30.71 -14.80 11.35
CA VAL A 122 -30.13 -15.31 12.60
C VAL A 122 -28.61 -15.39 12.47
N ALA A 123 -28.10 -15.98 11.39
CA ALA A 123 -26.65 -16.12 11.18
C ALA A 123 -25.92 -14.77 11.08
N LEU A 124 -26.53 -13.78 10.42
CA LEU A 124 -25.93 -12.46 10.21
C LEU A 124 -26.16 -11.49 11.39
N LYS A 125 -26.94 -11.87 12.40
CA LYS A 125 -27.19 -11.05 13.59
C LYS A 125 -25.90 -10.74 14.35
N SER A 126 -25.03 -11.73 14.53
CA SER A 126 -23.74 -11.55 15.20
C SER A 126 -22.82 -10.56 14.46
N VAL A 127 -22.83 -10.60 13.12
CA VAL A 127 -22.11 -9.66 12.25
C VAL A 127 -22.64 -8.24 12.42
N TYR A 128 -23.96 -8.06 12.44
CA TYR A 128 -24.58 -6.75 12.66
C TYR A 128 -24.25 -6.18 14.03
N VAL A 129 -24.36 -6.99 15.09
CA VAL A 129 -24.04 -6.57 16.46
C VAL A 129 -22.58 -6.13 16.55
N LEU A 130 -21.65 -6.90 15.98
CA LEU A 130 -20.24 -6.55 15.94
C LEU A 130 -20.01 -5.17 15.29
N LEU A 131 -20.63 -4.92 14.13
CA LEU A 131 -20.49 -3.66 13.41
C LEU A 131 -21.08 -2.46 14.18
N ARG A 132 -22.20 -2.65 14.87
CA ARG A 132 -22.77 -1.58 15.71
C ARG A 132 -21.89 -1.30 16.91
N LEU A 133 -21.34 -2.33 17.54
CA LEU A 133 -20.44 -2.18 18.68
C LEU A 133 -19.12 -1.51 18.30
N THR A 134 -18.61 -1.75 17.08
CA THR A 134 -17.36 -1.11 16.62
C THR A 134 -17.47 0.40 16.50
N ASP A 135 -18.68 0.95 16.33
CA ASP A 135 -18.92 2.40 16.20
C ASP A 135 -19.50 3.03 17.48
N MET A 136 -19.56 2.28 18.59
CA MET A 136 -20.01 2.82 19.87
C MET A 136 -18.86 3.44 20.66
N GLU A 137 -19.18 4.48 21.44
CA GLU A 137 -18.25 5.05 22.43
C GLU A 137 -17.74 3.95 23.38
N GLY A 138 -16.42 3.87 23.53
CA GLY A 138 -15.76 2.86 24.36
C GLY A 138 -15.42 1.55 23.65
N SER A 139 -15.64 1.45 22.33
CA SER A 139 -15.14 0.34 21.53
C SER A 139 -13.60 0.33 21.47
N THR A 140 -12.98 -0.86 21.60
CA THR A 140 -11.51 -1.02 21.54
C THR A 140 -11.12 -2.10 20.55
N LEU A 141 -9.93 -1.99 19.95
CA LEU A 141 -9.40 -3.03 19.05
C LEU A 141 -9.46 -4.44 19.67
N GLY A 142 -9.15 -4.56 20.97
CA GLY A 142 -9.18 -5.83 21.70
C GLY A 142 -10.60 -6.39 21.89
N LEU A 143 -11.58 -5.52 22.19
CA LEU A 143 -12.99 -5.90 22.26
C LEU A 143 -13.48 -6.40 20.89
N VAL A 144 -13.18 -5.66 19.82
CA VAL A 144 -13.57 -6.04 18.45
C VAL A 144 -12.99 -7.39 18.07
N TYR A 145 -11.71 -7.63 18.38
CA TYR A 145 -11.06 -8.92 18.13
C TYR A 145 -11.80 -10.07 18.83
N HIS A 146 -12.12 -9.89 20.12
CA HIS A 146 -12.79 -10.93 20.91
C HIS A 146 -14.23 -11.20 20.42
N LEU A 147 -14.98 -10.14 20.11
CA LEU A 147 -16.32 -10.28 19.53
C LEU A 147 -16.29 -10.96 18.16
N PHE A 148 -15.24 -10.75 17.36
CA PHE A 148 -15.07 -11.44 16.08
C PHE A 148 -14.84 -12.94 16.28
N MET A 149 -14.03 -13.35 17.27
CA MET A 149 -13.87 -14.77 17.62
C MET A 149 -15.20 -15.41 18.01
N GLN A 150 -16.01 -14.72 18.82
CA GLN A 150 -17.34 -15.18 19.22
C GLN A 150 -18.29 -15.26 18.02
N MET A 151 -18.23 -14.29 17.11
CA MET A 151 -19.01 -14.28 15.87
C MET A 151 -18.67 -15.50 15.00
N LYS A 152 -17.38 -15.82 14.85
CA LYS A 152 -16.91 -17.00 14.10
C LYS A 152 -17.45 -18.30 14.70
N ASP A 153 -17.38 -18.45 16.03
CA ASP A 153 -17.94 -19.60 16.74
C ASP A 153 -19.48 -19.69 16.62
N TYR A 154 -20.15 -18.53 16.65
CA TYR A 154 -21.60 -18.46 16.48
C TYR A 154 -22.04 -18.91 15.08
N VAL A 155 -21.35 -18.44 14.03
CA VAL A 155 -21.65 -18.81 12.65
C VAL A 155 -21.36 -20.30 12.39
N SER A 156 -20.27 -20.84 12.95
CA SER A 156 -19.91 -22.25 12.75
C SER A 156 -20.93 -23.22 13.39
N LYS A 157 -21.59 -22.80 14.47
CA LYS A 157 -22.62 -23.56 15.19
C LYS A 157 -24.06 -23.23 14.76
N CYS A 158 -24.25 -22.44 13.70
CA CYS A 158 -25.58 -22.04 13.26
C CYS A 158 -26.28 -23.17 12.48
N ASP A 159 -27.08 -23.98 13.18
CA ASP A 159 -27.76 -25.15 12.60
C ASP A 159 -28.94 -24.85 11.67
N LEU A 160 -29.33 -23.59 11.58
CA LEU A 160 -30.40 -23.14 10.67
C LEU A 160 -29.95 -23.01 9.21
N LEU A 161 -28.64 -22.92 8.96
CA LEU A 161 -28.08 -22.85 7.61
C LEU A 161 -27.73 -24.26 7.10
N THR A 162 -27.97 -24.48 5.80
CA THR A 162 -27.41 -25.65 5.10
C THR A 162 -25.89 -25.65 5.19
N ILE A 163 -25.30 -26.85 5.08
CA ILE A 163 -23.84 -27.03 5.20
C ILE A 163 -23.10 -26.12 4.22
N ASP A 164 -23.54 -26.09 2.96
CA ASP A 164 -22.92 -25.26 1.91
C ASP A 164 -23.00 -23.77 2.24
N ARG A 165 -24.18 -23.27 2.65
CA ARG A 165 -24.36 -21.85 2.98
C ARG A 165 -23.60 -21.43 4.23
N ARG A 166 -23.50 -22.33 5.21
CA ARG A 166 -22.67 -22.10 6.40
C ARG A 166 -21.21 -22.02 6.02
N SER A 167 -20.74 -22.92 5.15
CA SER A 167 -19.38 -22.92 4.62
C SER A 167 -19.06 -21.63 3.86
N ASP A 168 -19.95 -21.18 2.97
CA ASP A 168 -19.81 -19.91 2.24
C ASP A 168 -19.64 -18.72 3.21
N LEU A 169 -20.55 -18.63 4.19
CA LEU A 169 -20.53 -17.53 5.17
C LEU A 169 -19.29 -17.59 6.07
N LEU A 170 -18.87 -18.79 6.50
CA LEU A 170 -17.62 -18.97 7.22
C LEU A 170 -16.41 -18.56 6.39
N GLY A 171 -16.38 -18.88 5.09
CA GLY A 171 -15.33 -18.42 4.18
C GLY A 171 -15.21 -16.90 4.16
N CYS A 172 -16.33 -16.17 4.11
CA CYS A 172 -16.33 -14.71 4.20
C CYS A 172 -15.82 -14.21 5.56
N VAL A 173 -16.26 -14.83 6.66
CA VAL A 173 -15.83 -14.49 8.03
C VAL A 173 -14.32 -14.73 8.20
N GLU A 174 -13.81 -15.86 7.72
CA GLU A 174 -12.39 -16.22 7.79
C GLU A 174 -11.53 -15.31 6.93
N SER A 175 -11.97 -14.99 5.71
CA SER A 175 -11.29 -14.01 4.87
C SER A 175 -11.13 -12.69 5.59
N ARG A 176 -12.16 -12.22 6.32
CA ARG A 176 -12.05 -10.99 7.12
C ARG A 176 -11.22 -11.19 8.39
N TRP A 177 -11.29 -12.37 9.01
CA TRP A 177 -10.46 -12.72 10.15
C TRP A 177 -8.98 -12.57 9.83
N THR A 178 -8.51 -12.95 8.63
CA THR A 178 -7.09 -12.76 8.25
C THR A 178 -6.61 -11.30 8.36
N PHE A 179 -7.50 -10.32 8.11
CA PHE A 179 -7.20 -8.90 8.30
C PHE A 179 -7.24 -8.51 9.78
N MET A 180 -8.24 -9.00 10.52
CA MET A 180 -8.43 -8.73 11.95
C MET A 180 -7.41 -9.46 12.84
N SER A 181 -6.79 -10.54 12.36
CA SER A 181 -5.75 -11.32 13.04
C SER A 181 -4.36 -10.69 12.91
N ARG A 182 -4.28 -9.44 12.43
CA ARG A 182 -3.05 -8.65 12.41
C ARG A 182 -2.57 -8.43 13.84
N THR A 183 -1.25 -8.34 13.95
CA THR A 183 -0.49 -8.27 15.19
C THR A 183 -1.03 -7.20 16.15
N ILE A 184 -1.42 -6.02 15.67
CA ILE A 184 -1.95 -4.96 16.53
C ILE A 184 -3.29 -5.31 17.21
N TYR A 185 -4.22 -5.98 16.52
CA TYR A 185 -5.51 -6.35 17.09
C TYR A 185 -5.35 -7.50 18.09
N ALA A 186 -4.52 -8.48 17.74
CA ALA A 186 -4.14 -9.56 18.65
C ALA A 186 -3.52 -8.99 19.93
N MET A 187 -2.52 -8.11 19.80
CA MET A 187 -1.87 -7.43 20.92
C MET A 187 -2.86 -6.60 21.75
N ALA A 188 -3.76 -5.87 21.12
CA ALA A 188 -4.80 -5.11 21.82
C ALA A 188 -5.75 -6.02 22.60
N ALA A 189 -6.07 -7.19 22.08
CA ALA A 189 -6.86 -8.20 22.78
C ALA A 189 -6.10 -8.77 23.99
N MET A 190 -4.78 -9.03 23.87
CA MET A 190 -3.96 -9.51 24.99
C MET A 190 -3.87 -8.50 26.11
N LEU A 191 -3.74 -7.22 25.76
CA LEU A 191 -3.60 -6.15 26.72
C LEU A 191 -4.96 -5.68 27.25
N HIS A 192 -6.05 -6.29 26.83
CA HIS A 192 -7.39 -5.89 27.26
C HIS A 192 -7.67 -6.39 28.68
N SER A 193 -7.73 -5.47 29.64
CA SER A 193 -7.91 -5.77 31.06
C SER A 193 -9.12 -6.68 31.36
N LEU A 194 -10.25 -6.49 30.66
CA LEU A 194 -11.45 -7.32 30.82
C LEU A 194 -11.34 -8.78 30.29
N TYR A 195 -10.47 -9.04 29.32
CA TYR A 195 -10.39 -10.34 28.61
C TYR A 195 -9.12 -11.12 28.96
N ARG A 196 -8.50 -10.79 30.10
CA ARG A 196 -7.39 -11.52 30.70
C ARG A 196 -7.87 -12.91 31.18
N LEU A 197 -7.88 -13.87 30.26
CA LEU A 197 -8.38 -15.24 30.46
C LEU A 197 -7.27 -16.25 30.12
N PRO A 198 -6.42 -16.67 31.08
CA PRO A 198 -5.23 -17.49 30.86
C PRO A 198 -5.42 -18.70 29.92
N GLU A 199 -6.61 -19.32 29.89
CA GLU A 199 -6.88 -20.49 29.04
C GLU A 199 -6.94 -20.19 27.53
N LEU A 200 -7.37 -18.99 27.13
CA LEU A 200 -7.40 -18.54 25.73
C LEU A 200 -6.00 -18.34 25.13
N TRP A 201 -4.96 -18.34 25.96
CA TRP A 201 -3.58 -17.97 25.62
C TRP A 201 -2.63 -19.16 25.46
N SER A 202 -3.15 -20.38 25.62
CA SER A 202 -2.47 -21.59 25.14
C SER A 202 -2.50 -21.71 23.60
N ASP A 203 -3.15 -20.76 22.92
CA ASP A 203 -3.20 -20.63 21.47
C ASP A 203 -1.85 -20.16 20.90
N THR A 204 -1.20 -21.02 20.14
CA THR A 204 0.08 -20.78 19.45
C THR A 204 0.04 -19.50 18.59
N LEU A 205 -1.12 -19.13 18.03
CA LEU A 205 -1.27 -17.96 17.19
C LEU A 205 -0.97 -16.65 17.96
N LEU A 206 -1.50 -16.52 19.18
CA LEU A 206 -1.35 -15.30 19.97
C LEU A 206 0.09 -15.14 20.49
N SER A 207 0.73 -16.25 20.90
CA SER A 207 2.15 -16.23 21.27
C SER A 207 3.04 -15.84 20.10
N THR A 208 2.78 -16.36 18.89
CA THR A 208 3.54 -15.96 17.69
C THR A 208 3.35 -14.47 17.40
N LYS A 209 2.13 -13.93 17.56
CA LYS A 209 1.86 -12.50 17.35
C LYS A 209 2.54 -11.60 18.38
N GLN A 210 2.63 -12.03 19.64
CA GLN A 210 3.43 -11.34 20.64
C GLN A 210 4.89 -11.27 20.22
N SER A 211 5.51 -12.41 19.92
CA SER A 211 6.93 -12.46 19.51
C SER A 211 7.19 -11.64 18.25
N GLU A 212 6.27 -11.68 17.28
CA GLU A 212 6.34 -10.84 16.08
C GLU A 212 6.33 -9.35 16.41
N TYR A 213 5.41 -8.89 17.29
CA TYR A 213 5.37 -7.49 17.70
C TYR A 213 6.62 -7.06 18.45
N VAL A 214 7.03 -7.87 19.43
CA VAL A 214 8.17 -7.59 20.30
C VAL A 214 9.46 -7.54 19.48
N GLY A 215 9.67 -8.52 18.60
CA GLY A 215 10.82 -8.56 17.69
C GLY A 215 10.87 -7.44 16.66
N LEU A 216 9.71 -6.93 16.22
CA LEU A 216 9.66 -5.80 15.29
C LEU A 216 9.93 -4.45 15.96
N MET A 217 9.63 -4.30 17.25
CA MET A 217 9.57 -3.00 17.90
C MET A 217 10.68 -2.76 18.93
N PHE A 218 11.37 -3.82 19.40
CA PHE A 218 12.33 -3.75 20.51
C PHE A 218 13.60 -4.55 20.21
N SER A 219 14.75 -4.08 20.72
CA SER A 219 16.04 -4.78 20.65
C SER A 219 16.03 -6.04 21.50
N GLU A 220 16.85 -7.04 21.16
CA GLU A 220 16.93 -8.33 21.88
C GLU A 220 17.10 -8.16 23.40
N ASP A 221 17.90 -7.18 23.83
CA ASP A 221 18.11 -6.85 25.25
C ASP A 221 16.81 -6.44 25.97
N ASP A 222 15.90 -5.74 25.30
CA ASP A 222 14.62 -5.29 25.85
C ASP A 222 13.54 -6.40 25.79
N GLN A 223 13.65 -7.35 24.85
CA GLN A 223 12.63 -8.39 24.63
C GLN A 223 12.45 -9.29 25.85
N LEU A 224 13.54 -9.74 26.47
CA LEU A 224 13.51 -10.60 27.66
C LEU A 224 12.74 -9.95 28.82
N GLY A 225 12.93 -8.64 29.03
CA GLY A 225 12.21 -7.89 30.06
C GLY A 225 10.72 -7.78 29.75
N ILE A 226 10.39 -7.50 28.49
CA ILE A 226 9.00 -7.38 28.03
C ILE A 226 8.26 -8.72 28.12
N ASP A 227 8.88 -9.84 27.71
CA ASP A 227 8.27 -11.17 27.77
C ASP A 227 8.02 -11.63 29.20
N LYS A 228 8.93 -11.31 30.12
CA LYS A 228 8.73 -11.52 31.56
C LYS A 228 7.57 -10.69 32.10
N GLU A 229 7.47 -9.42 31.70
CA GLU A 229 6.33 -8.57 32.08
C GLU A 229 5.01 -9.07 31.48
N PHE A 230 4.99 -9.52 30.22
CA PHE A 230 3.83 -10.17 29.61
C PHE A 230 3.40 -11.39 30.43
N THR A 231 4.34 -12.27 30.75
CA THR A 231 4.06 -13.47 31.57
C THR A 231 3.47 -13.10 32.93
N ASN A 232 4.02 -12.08 33.58
CA ASN A 232 3.51 -11.58 34.86
C ASN A 232 2.09 -11.01 34.73
N TYR A 233 1.84 -10.18 33.71
CA TYR A 233 0.52 -9.64 33.40
C TYR A 233 -0.52 -10.76 33.19
N MET A 234 -0.18 -11.75 32.36
CA MET A 234 -1.06 -12.86 32.01
C MET A 234 -1.41 -13.72 33.23
N ASN A 235 -0.43 -14.01 34.08
CA ASN A 235 -0.63 -14.79 35.30
C ASN A 235 -1.20 -13.97 36.47
N GLY A 236 -1.43 -12.67 36.28
CA GLY A 236 -1.89 -11.78 37.34
C GLY A 236 -0.91 -11.62 38.49
N ILE A 237 0.39 -11.74 38.20
CA ILE A 237 1.47 -11.66 39.17
C ILE A 237 1.94 -10.19 39.25
N GLY A 238 1.99 -9.64 40.46
CA GLY A 238 2.53 -8.30 40.73
C GLY A 238 1.57 -7.35 41.45
N ALA A 239 2.11 -6.23 41.95
CA ALA A 239 1.39 -5.27 42.77
C ALA A 239 0.17 -4.63 42.07
N SER A 240 0.17 -4.56 40.73
CA SER A 240 -0.96 -4.10 39.91
C SER A 240 -2.19 -4.99 40.00
N PHE A 241 -2.04 -6.26 40.39
CA PHE A 241 -3.10 -7.29 40.34
C PHE A 241 -3.51 -7.82 41.71
N THR A 242 -2.71 -7.57 42.75
CA THR A 242 -3.03 -7.97 44.14
C THR A 242 -3.87 -6.93 44.88
N ARG A 243 -3.98 -5.70 44.34
CA ARG A 243 -4.83 -4.64 44.91
C ARG A 243 -6.31 -4.86 44.56
N ALA A 244 -7.16 -5.04 45.58
CA ALA A 244 -8.60 -5.22 45.42
C ALA A 244 -9.30 -4.11 44.61
N VAL A 245 -8.79 -2.86 44.67
CA VAL A 245 -9.30 -1.73 43.87
C VAL A 245 -9.01 -1.89 42.38
N SER A 246 -7.84 -2.45 42.02
CA SER A 246 -7.48 -2.74 40.63
C SER A 246 -8.39 -3.82 40.05
N LEU A 247 -8.60 -4.92 40.78
CA LEU A 247 -9.48 -6.02 40.39
C LEU A 247 -10.95 -5.60 40.26
N ARG A 248 -11.44 -4.72 41.15
CA ARG A 248 -12.82 -4.18 41.08
C ARG A 248 -13.01 -3.20 39.92
N LYS A 249 -11.98 -2.41 39.57
CA LYS A 249 -12.03 -1.41 38.49
C LYS A 249 -11.62 -1.97 37.13
N GLU A 250 -11.01 -3.15 37.08
CA GLU A 250 -10.67 -3.88 35.84
C GLU A 250 -11.90 -4.07 34.95
N ALA A 251 -13.09 -4.20 35.56
CA ALA A 251 -14.33 -4.45 34.87
C ALA A 251 -15.15 -3.22 34.46
N THR A 252 -14.83 -2.05 35.00
CA THR A 252 -15.64 -0.83 34.85
C THR A 252 -14.87 0.33 34.24
N LYS A 253 -13.55 0.17 34.06
CA LYS A 253 -12.66 1.21 33.56
C LYS A 253 -12.18 0.86 32.15
N TYR A 254 -12.15 1.86 31.28
CA TYR A 254 -11.65 1.70 29.90
C TYR A 254 -10.21 1.15 29.92
N PRO A 255 -9.85 0.13 29.12
CA PRO A 255 -8.57 -0.58 29.22
C PRO A 255 -7.34 0.34 29.24
N LEU A 256 -7.31 1.34 28.36
CA LEU A 256 -6.24 2.34 28.32
C LEU A 256 -6.07 3.05 29.67
N THR A 257 -7.18 3.46 30.27
CA THR A 257 -7.18 4.17 31.55
C THR A 257 -6.84 3.26 32.73
N TRP A 258 -7.13 1.95 32.63
CA TRP A 258 -6.68 0.95 33.59
C TRP A 258 -5.14 0.82 33.56
N TRP A 259 -4.56 0.66 32.36
CA TRP A 259 -3.10 0.62 32.18
C TRP A 259 -2.41 1.88 32.69
N HIS A 260 -2.97 3.05 32.39
CA HIS A 260 -2.44 4.31 32.89
C HIS A 260 -2.39 4.38 34.42
N SER A 261 -3.40 3.80 35.09
CA SER A 261 -3.56 3.90 36.55
C SER A 261 -2.80 2.83 37.32
N TYR A 262 -2.64 1.64 36.75
CA TYR A 262 -2.17 0.46 37.49
C TYR A 262 -1.00 -0.26 36.81
N GLY A 263 -0.84 -0.14 35.50
CA GLY A 263 0.19 -0.88 34.75
C GLY A 263 1.62 -0.43 35.01
N ARG A 264 1.83 0.86 35.33
CA ARG A 264 3.18 1.42 35.52
C ARG A 264 3.95 0.81 36.70
N VAL A 265 3.26 0.30 37.71
CA VAL A 265 3.88 -0.23 38.94
C VAL A 265 4.05 -1.75 38.81
N GLY A 266 5.23 -2.20 38.38
CA GLY A 266 5.57 -3.62 38.26
C GLY A 266 5.52 -4.17 36.83
N LEU A 267 4.95 -3.42 35.88
CA LEU A 267 4.96 -3.73 34.43
C LEU A 267 5.31 -2.48 33.57
N PRO A 268 6.44 -1.81 33.83
CA PRO A 268 6.76 -0.52 33.21
C PRO A 268 6.90 -0.57 31.69
N ASN A 269 7.53 -1.61 31.13
CA ASN A 269 7.76 -1.74 29.69
C ASN A 269 6.48 -2.12 28.97
N LEU A 270 5.76 -3.10 29.51
CA LEU A 270 4.49 -3.56 29.00
C LEU A 270 3.42 -2.47 29.07
N SER A 271 3.41 -1.66 30.13
CA SER A 271 2.49 -0.53 30.23
C SER A 271 2.71 0.49 29.13
N ARG A 272 3.94 0.72 28.66
CA ARG A 272 4.19 1.62 27.52
C ARG A 272 3.63 1.05 26.22
N ILE A 273 3.79 -0.26 26.02
CA ILE A 273 3.22 -0.97 24.87
C ILE A 273 1.69 -0.88 24.90
N ALA A 274 1.08 -1.21 26.04
CA ALA A 274 -0.36 -1.20 26.21
C ALA A 274 -0.96 0.18 25.99
N LEU A 275 -0.34 1.24 26.51
CA LEU A 275 -0.81 2.60 26.28
C LEU A 275 -0.78 2.98 24.79
N ARG A 276 0.25 2.57 24.05
CA ARG A 276 0.37 2.88 22.61
C ARG A 276 -0.63 2.10 21.75
N ILE A 277 -0.86 0.84 22.08
CA ILE A 277 -1.77 -0.04 21.33
C ILE A 277 -3.23 0.27 21.65
N LEU A 278 -3.57 0.42 22.93
CA LEU A 278 -4.95 0.65 23.37
C LEU A 278 -5.42 2.09 23.17
N SER A 279 -4.53 3.01 22.81
CA SER A 279 -4.90 4.37 22.38
C SER A 279 -5.29 4.45 20.91
N GLN A 280 -5.20 3.35 20.16
CA GLN A 280 -5.62 3.33 18.77
C GLN A 280 -7.14 3.19 18.70
N ASP A 281 -7.78 4.06 17.92
CA ASP A 281 -9.21 3.99 17.69
C ASP A 281 -9.58 2.77 16.82
N CYS A 282 -10.81 2.31 16.97
CA CYS A 282 -11.41 1.33 16.09
C CYS A 282 -12.70 1.91 15.52
N SER A 283 -12.95 1.68 14.23
CA SER A 283 -14.10 2.25 13.54
C SER A 283 -14.51 1.36 12.36
N ALA A 284 -15.82 1.25 12.14
CA ALA A 284 -16.40 0.69 10.93
C ALA A 284 -16.59 1.75 9.83
N GLY A 285 -16.05 2.97 9.98
CA GLY A 285 -16.25 4.10 9.08
C GLY A 285 -15.83 3.86 7.62
N ALA A 286 -14.93 2.90 7.36
CA ALA A 286 -14.67 2.44 5.98
C ALA A 286 -15.90 1.75 5.36
N CYS A 287 -16.62 0.95 6.15
CA CYS A 287 -17.87 0.29 5.76
C CYS A 287 -19.00 1.32 5.62
N GLU A 288 -19.11 2.27 6.55
CA GLU A 288 -20.14 3.32 6.51
C GLU A 288 -20.03 4.20 5.27
N ARG A 289 -18.81 4.57 4.86
CA ARG A 289 -18.58 5.32 3.62
C ARG A 289 -19.03 4.54 2.38
N ASN A 290 -18.81 3.23 2.36
CA ASN A 290 -19.34 2.37 1.32
C ASN A 290 -20.86 2.31 1.35
N TRP A 291 -21.48 2.21 2.53
CA TRP A 291 -22.93 2.24 2.66
C TRP A 291 -23.55 3.58 2.26
N SER A 292 -22.87 4.69 2.54
CA SER A 292 -23.26 6.04 2.10
C SER A 292 -23.16 6.19 0.58
N ALA A 293 -22.07 5.70 -0.02
CA ALA A 293 -21.96 5.64 -1.48
C ALA A 293 -23.05 4.74 -2.09
N TYR A 294 -23.33 3.61 -1.45
CA TYR A 294 -24.36 2.67 -1.87
C TYR A 294 -25.76 3.30 -1.78
N SER A 295 -26.10 3.98 -0.69
CA SER A 295 -27.42 4.62 -0.50
C SER A 295 -27.68 5.71 -1.54
N LEU A 296 -26.61 6.40 -1.98
CA LEU A 296 -26.70 7.42 -3.01
C LEU A 296 -26.83 6.85 -4.44
N ILE A 297 -26.22 5.70 -4.72
CA ILE A 297 -26.27 5.04 -6.03
C ILE A 297 -27.56 4.23 -6.17
N HIS A 298 -27.91 3.45 -5.15
CA HIS A 298 -29.07 2.58 -5.12
C HIS A 298 -30.28 3.29 -4.48
N THR A 299 -30.94 4.13 -5.29
CA THR A 299 -32.16 4.86 -4.91
C THR A 299 -33.43 4.13 -5.34
N LYS A 300 -34.61 4.60 -4.91
CA LYS A 300 -35.92 4.08 -5.38
C LYS A 300 -36.06 4.11 -6.90
N ILE A 301 -35.40 5.06 -7.58
CA ILE A 301 -35.44 5.24 -9.04
C ILE A 301 -34.40 4.34 -9.73
N ARG A 302 -33.26 4.07 -9.09
CA ARG A 302 -32.14 3.24 -9.61
C ARG A 302 -32.09 1.83 -9.03
N ASN A 303 -33.26 1.25 -8.73
CA ASN A 303 -33.40 -0.07 -8.09
C ASN A 303 -33.29 -1.27 -9.05
N ARG A 304 -33.01 -1.03 -10.34
CA ARG A 304 -32.86 -2.07 -11.38
C ARG A 304 -31.41 -2.53 -11.60
N LEU A 305 -30.46 -1.96 -10.87
CA LEU A 305 -29.05 -2.33 -10.99
C LEU A 305 -28.79 -3.65 -10.26
N SER A 306 -28.04 -4.55 -10.90
CA SER A 306 -27.58 -5.78 -10.24
C SER A 306 -26.55 -5.46 -9.14
N THR A 307 -26.40 -6.37 -8.17
CA THR A 307 -25.43 -6.22 -7.07
C THR A 307 -24.01 -5.99 -7.59
N SER A 308 -23.59 -6.74 -8.61
CA SER A 308 -22.26 -6.61 -9.21
C SER A 308 -22.03 -5.25 -9.90
N GLN A 309 -23.07 -4.67 -10.51
CA GLN A 309 -22.99 -3.33 -11.09
C GLN A 309 -22.92 -2.25 -9.99
N LEU A 310 -23.67 -2.42 -8.91
CA LEU A 310 -23.64 -1.50 -7.76
C LEU A 310 -22.27 -1.49 -7.08
N GLU A 311 -21.66 -2.65 -6.85
CA GLU A 311 -20.31 -2.78 -6.30
C GLU A 311 -19.27 -2.06 -7.17
N LYS A 312 -19.34 -2.25 -8.50
CA LYS A 312 -18.48 -1.54 -9.45
C LYS A 312 -18.67 -0.03 -9.36
N LEU A 313 -19.92 0.46 -9.27
CA LEU A 313 -20.19 1.89 -9.18
C LEU A 313 -19.73 2.50 -7.85
N VAL A 314 -19.89 1.80 -6.74
CA VAL A 314 -19.36 2.22 -5.41
C VAL A 314 -17.84 2.28 -5.47
N TYR A 315 -17.19 1.25 -6.02
CA TYR A 315 -15.74 1.21 -6.24
C TYR A 315 -15.26 2.39 -7.10
N CYS A 316 -15.89 2.61 -8.26
CA CYS A 316 -15.55 3.73 -9.13
C CYS A 316 -15.74 5.07 -8.41
N ARG A 317 -16.84 5.25 -7.66
CA ARG A 317 -17.11 6.49 -6.93
C ARG A 317 -16.08 6.76 -5.83
N ALA A 318 -15.70 5.74 -5.05
CA ALA A 318 -14.71 5.87 -3.98
C ALA A 318 -13.34 6.23 -4.54
N ASN A 319 -12.89 5.54 -5.60
CA ASN A 319 -11.62 5.83 -6.25
C ASN A 319 -11.64 7.17 -7.00
N MET A 320 -12.75 7.55 -7.64
CA MET A 320 -12.90 8.86 -8.27
C MET A 320 -12.85 10.00 -7.26
N ARG A 321 -13.32 9.81 -6.02
CA ARG A 321 -13.16 10.78 -4.95
C ARG A 321 -11.69 10.95 -4.57
N LEU A 322 -10.96 9.84 -4.38
CA LEU A 322 -9.51 9.88 -4.14
C LEU A 322 -8.77 10.61 -5.27
N VAL A 323 -9.02 10.20 -6.52
CA VAL A 323 -8.44 10.82 -7.72
C VAL A 323 -8.78 12.31 -7.80
N ARG A 324 -10.02 12.70 -7.52
CA ARG A 324 -10.41 14.13 -7.47
C ARG A 324 -9.73 14.88 -6.34
N SER A 325 -9.59 14.29 -5.16
CA SER A 325 -8.83 14.87 -4.05
C SER A 325 -7.36 15.07 -4.44
N TYR A 326 -6.77 14.14 -5.20
CA TYR A 326 -5.41 14.30 -5.73
C TYR A 326 -5.31 15.40 -6.80
N HIS A 327 -6.27 15.48 -7.73
CA HIS A 327 -6.30 16.54 -8.75
C HIS A 327 -6.62 17.92 -8.19
N SER A 328 -7.44 18.01 -7.13
CA SER A 328 -7.83 19.28 -6.51
C SER A 328 -6.72 19.92 -5.68
N LEU A 329 -5.60 19.23 -5.46
CA LEU A 329 -4.49 19.78 -4.68
C LEU A 329 -3.81 20.96 -5.36
N GLY A 330 -4.03 21.23 -6.65
CA GLY A 330 -3.44 22.40 -7.34
C GLY A 330 -1.91 22.41 -7.40
N GLN A 331 -1.25 21.45 -6.77
CA GLN A 331 0.19 21.40 -6.53
C GLN A 331 1.02 21.38 -7.81
N PRO A 332 0.68 20.61 -8.88
CA PRO A 332 1.50 20.63 -10.09
C PRO A 332 1.55 22.01 -10.75
N LYS A 333 0.42 22.71 -10.85
CA LYS A 333 0.38 24.07 -11.41
C LYS A 333 1.14 25.05 -10.53
N GLN A 334 0.97 24.99 -9.21
CA GLN A 334 1.71 25.83 -8.27
C GLN A 334 3.22 25.58 -8.29
N ILE A 335 3.65 24.32 -8.45
CA ILE A 335 5.07 23.96 -8.60
C ILE A 335 5.61 24.56 -9.90
N VAL A 336 4.89 24.40 -11.02
CA VAL A 336 5.29 24.98 -12.30
C VAL A 336 5.34 26.50 -12.21
N GLU A 337 4.35 27.16 -11.62
CA GLU A 337 4.37 28.60 -11.38
C GLU A 337 5.56 28.99 -10.50
N ALA A 338 5.79 28.35 -9.35
CA ALA A 338 6.87 28.71 -8.44
C ALA A 338 8.29 28.44 -8.99
N THR A 339 8.43 27.49 -9.92
CA THR A 339 9.74 27.12 -10.50
C THR A 339 9.97 27.67 -11.91
N TRP A 340 8.93 28.17 -12.59
CA TRP A 340 8.99 28.64 -13.98
C TRP A 340 8.25 29.97 -14.24
N SER A 341 7.61 30.61 -13.25
CA SER A 341 7.00 31.95 -13.45
C SER A 341 8.08 32.94 -13.86
N ARG A 342 7.83 33.68 -14.96
CA ARG A 342 8.70 34.64 -15.69
C ARG A 342 9.67 35.49 -14.83
N THR A 343 10.67 34.87 -14.21
CA THR A 343 11.76 35.55 -13.52
C THR A 343 12.96 35.71 -14.44
N GLU A 344 13.42 36.94 -14.48
CA GLU A 344 14.54 37.46 -15.24
C GLU A 344 15.83 36.69 -14.90
N GLY A 345 16.43 36.05 -15.91
CA GLY A 345 17.74 35.41 -15.82
C GLY A 345 17.74 33.98 -15.25
N LEU A 346 17.94 32.99 -16.11
CA LEU A 346 18.19 31.59 -15.74
C LEU A 346 19.52 31.45 -14.96
N SER A 347 19.52 31.78 -13.66
CA SER A 347 20.58 31.44 -12.70
C SER A 347 20.33 30.09 -11.99
N HIS A 348 19.34 29.33 -12.47
CA HIS A 348 18.81 28.15 -11.80
C HIS A 348 19.56 26.85 -12.12
N ASP A 349 19.52 25.93 -11.16
CA ASP A 349 19.85 24.52 -11.36
C ASP A 349 18.98 23.96 -12.50
N LEU A 350 19.64 23.42 -13.52
CA LEU A 350 19.01 22.92 -14.73
C LEU A 350 18.72 21.43 -14.69
N THR A 351 19.20 20.70 -13.68
CA THR A 351 19.10 19.23 -13.63
C THR A 351 17.64 18.74 -13.57
N PHE A 352 17.40 17.48 -13.95
CA PHE A 352 16.13 16.81 -13.65
C PHE A 352 16.00 16.50 -12.16
N TYR A 353 17.13 16.19 -11.52
CA TYR A 353 17.17 15.78 -10.13
C TYR A 353 16.60 16.86 -9.20
N THR A 354 17.19 18.06 -9.24
CA THR A 354 16.82 19.17 -8.35
C THR A 354 16.36 20.44 -9.06
N GLY A 355 16.51 20.50 -10.38
CA GLY A 355 16.34 21.71 -11.17
C GLY A 355 15.06 21.81 -11.99
N VAL A 356 15.07 22.81 -12.87
CA VAL A 356 13.92 23.22 -13.71
C VAL A 356 13.52 22.15 -14.73
N LEU A 357 14.46 21.30 -15.19
CA LEU A 357 14.08 20.18 -16.06
C LEU A 357 13.24 19.12 -15.31
N GLY A 358 13.34 19.04 -13.98
CA GLY A 358 12.43 18.25 -13.16
C GLY A 358 10.99 18.78 -13.24
N THR A 359 10.80 20.10 -13.29
CA THR A 359 9.51 20.74 -13.54
C THR A 359 9.00 20.43 -14.96
N ALA A 360 9.85 20.49 -15.98
CA ALA A 360 9.46 20.11 -17.33
C ALA A 360 8.98 18.64 -17.39
N PHE A 361 9.66 17.74 -16.68
CA PHE A 361 9.25 16.34 -16.58
C PHE A 361 7.91 16.18 -15.87
N LEU A 362 7.63 16.97 -14.82
CA LEU A 362 6.32 16.97 -14.17
C LEU A 362 5.20 17.38 -15.15
N CYS A 363 5.43 18.39 -15.99
CA CYS A 363 4.49 18.77 -17.05
C CYS A 363 4.29 17.62 -18.05
N PHE A 364 5.37 16.96 -18.47
CA PHE A 364 5.28 15.78 -19.35
C PHE A 364 4.49 14.63 -18.70
N LYS A 365 4.71 14.36 -17.40
CA LYS A 365 3.94 13.34 -16.66
C LYS A 365 2.47 13.70 -16.51
N SER A 366 2.15 14.97 -16.28
CA SER A 366 0.78 15.46 -16.29
C SER A 366 0.12 15.20 -17.65
N PHE A 367 0.79 15.53 -18.75
CA PHE A 367 0.32 15.21 -20.10
C PHE A 367 0.11 13.70 -20.30
N GLU A 368 1.11 12.87 -19.98
CA GLU A 368 1.06 11.42 -20.17
C GLU A 368 -0.11 10.77 -19.42
N ARG A 369 -0.46 11.28 -18.23
CA ARG A 369 -1.48 10.67 -17.37
C ARG A 369 -2.87 11.31 -17.50
N ALA A 370 -2.93 12.62 -17.60
CA ALA A 370 -4.18 13.39 -17.65
C ALA A 370 -4.60 13.78 -19.08
N GLY A 371 -3.73 13.63 -20.08
CA GLY A 371 -4.03 13.98 -21.48
C GLY A 371 -4.11 15.49 -21.74
N ASN A 372 -3.51 16.31 -20.88
CA ASN A 372 -3.54 17.77 -21.04
C ASN A 372 -2.46 18.23 -22.04
N ASN A 373 -2.89 18.58 -23.26
CA ASN A 373 -1.99 19.04 -24.32
C ASN A 373 -1.26 20.35 -23.98
N GLU A 374 -1.82 21.21 -23.12
CA GLU A 374 -1.15 22.44 -22.68
C GLU A 374 0.12 22.12 -21.88
N ASP A 375 0.11 21.03 -21.11
CA ASP A 375 1.25 20.66 -20.27
C ASP A 375 2.44 20.17 -21.11
N VAL A 376 2.21 19.47 -22.24
CA VAL A 376 3.33 19.06 -23.12
C VAL A 376 3.91 20.24 -23.89
N VAL A 377 3.08 21.22 -24.28
CA VAL A 377 3.56 22.49 -24.84
C VAL A 377 4.42 23.23 -23.80
N LYS A 378 3.96 23.28 -22.55
CA LYS A 378 4.72 23.91 -21.46
C LYS A 378 6.03 23.19 -21.16
N CYS A 379 6.01 21.85 -21.17
CA CYS A 379 7.22 21.03 -21.06
C CYS A 379 8.24 21.44 -22.14
N LEU A 380 7.82 21.50 -23.40
CA LEU A 380 8.70 21.86 -24.51
C LEU A 380 9.24 23.30 -24.38
N GLU A 381 8.41 24.25 -23.95
CA GLU A 381 8.82 25.64 -23.68
C GLU A 381 9.95 25.72 -22.65
N ILE A 382 9.81 25.00 -21.53
CA ILE A 382 10.81 24.94 -20.47
C ILE A 382 12.10 24.33 -21.01
N VAL A 383 12.02 23.16 -21.65
CA VAL A 383 13.19 22.45 -22.18
C VAL A 383 13.97 23.34 -23.15
N LYS A 384 13.28 23.93 -24.14
CA LYS A 384 13.87 24.84 -25.13
C LYS A 384 14.61 26.01 -24.50
N SER A 385 14.01 26.61 -23.47
CA SER A 385 14.60 27.75 -22.77
C SER A 385 15.86 27.35 -21.99
N CYS A 386 15.91 26.11 -21.48
CA CYS A 386 17.10 25.57 -20.81
C CYS A 386 18.21 25.13 -21.78
N THR A 387 17.89 24.76 -23.03
CA THR A 387 18.82 24.14 -23.99
C THR A 387 20.14 24.92 -24.17
N PRO A 388 20.15 26.25 -24.42
CA PRO A 388 21.41 26.99 -24.59
C PRO A 388 22.31 26.93 -23.35
N TYR A 389 21.71 26.95 -22.16
CA TYR A 389 22.43 26.91 -20.88
C TYR A 389 22.96 25.52 -20.57
N THR A 390 22.22 24.46 -20.89
CA THR A 390 22.72 23.07 -20.73
C THR A 390 23.91 22.80 -21.65
N ILE A 391 23.87 23.26 -22.92
CA ILE A 391 24.98 23.13 -23.87
C ILE A 391 26.24 23.84 -23.37
N LYS A 392 26.10 25.05 -22.79
CA LYS A 392 27.23 25.85 -22.34
C LYS A 392 27.76 25.41 -20.97
N GLY A 393 26.86 25.13 -20.02
CA GLY A 393 27.17 24.97 -18.60
C GLY A 393 27.31 23.54 -18.10
N MET A 394 26.87 22.52 -18.87
CA MET A 394 26.82 21.12 -18.41
C MET A 394 27.69 20.18 -19.27
N LYS A 395 28.76 20.68 -19.90
CA LYS A 395 29.61 19.88 -20.81
C LYS A 395 30.16 18.60 -20.18
N GLY A 396 30.48 18.62 -18.89
CA GLY A 396 30.98 17.44 -18.16
C GLY A 396 29.90 16.50 -17.60
N TYR A 397 28.62 16.83 -17.74
CA TYR A 397 27.52 16.05 -17.16
C TYR A 397 26.67 15.42 -18.24
N VAL A 398 26.70 14.08 -18.31
CA VAL A 398 26.24 13.35 -19.49
C VAL A 398 24.89 12.65 -19.37
N THR A 399 24.30 12.62 -18.18
CA THR A 399 23.17 11.73 -17.88
C THR A 399 21.81 12.37 -18.08
N PHE A 400 20.76 11.55 -18.02
CA PHE A 400 19.38 12.04 -17.97
C PHE A 400 19.12 12.92 -16.73
N LEU A 401 19.58 12.47 -15.55
CA LEU A 401 19.20 13.07 -14.28
C LEU A 401 19.95 14.34 -13.94
N CYS A 402 21.26 14.36 -14.18
CA CYS A 402 22.14 15.45 -13.77
C CYS A 402 22.86 16.11 -14.95
N GLY A 403 22.57 15.71 -16.19
CA GLY A 403 23.30 16.12 -17.38
C GLY A 403 22.44 16.67 -18.52
N ARG A 404 23.11 16.99 -19.62
CA ARG A 404 22.46 17.54 -20.82
C ARG A 404 21.66 16.50 -21.62
N ALA A 405 21.95 15.20 -21.45
CA ALA A 405 21.20 14.16 -22.16
C ALA A 405 19.72 14.13 -21.77
N GLY A 406 19.39 14.48 -20.52
CA GLY A 406 18.00 14.62 -20.09
C GLY A 406 17.26 15.70 -20.83
N ASN A 407 17.91 16.87 -21.02
CA ASN A 407 17.35 17.98 -21.78
C ASN A 407 17.03 17.52 -23.22
N TYR A 408 18.00 16.87 -23.88
CA TYR A 408 17.83 16.42 -25.26
C TYR A 408 16.76 15.34 -25.38
N ALA A 409 16.79 14.34 -24.50
CA ALA A 409 15.85 13.24 -24.52
C ALA A 409 14.40 13.70 -24.30
N LEU A 410 14.14 14.52 -23.26
CA LEU A 410 12.81 15.06 -23.02
C LEU A 410 12.39 16.05 -24.12
N GLY A 411 13.31 16.87 -24.64
CA GLY A 411 13.06 17.78 -25.74
C GLY A 411 12.59 17.07 -27.01
N ALA A 412 13.25 15.97 -27.38
CA ALA A 412 12.86 15.15 -28.52
C ALA A 412 11.45 14.57 -28.34
N VAL A 413 11.15 14.01 -27.16
CA VAL A 413 9.84 13.41 -26.86
C VAL A 413 8.74 14.46 -26.84
N ALA A 414 8.93 15.57 -26.12
CA ALA A 414 7.95 16.64 -26.05
C ALA A 414 7.70 17.28 -27.42
N ALA A 415 8.75 17.47 -28.23
CA ALA A 415 8.62 17.98 -29.60
C ALA A 415 7.79 17.05 -30.50
N LYS A 416 7.96 15.73 -30.38
CA LYS A 416 7.11 14.74 -31.09
C LYS A 416 5.64 14.93 -30.73
N TYR A 417 5.30 15.01 -29.45
CA TYR A 417 3.92 15.17 -29.00
C TYR A 417 3.32 16.54 -29.30
N CYS A 418 4.14 17.57 -29.46
CA CYS A 418 3.74 18.89 -29.97
C CYS A 418 3.63 18.96 -31.51
N GLY A 419 3.90 17.87 -32.24
CA GLY A 419 3.88 17.86 -33.72
C GLY A 419 5.01 18.67 -34.36
N ASN A 420 6.11 18.93 -33.64
CA ASN A 420 7.24 19.71 -34.15
C ASN A 420 8.40 18.79 -34.56
N ASP A 421 8.33 18.25 -35.78
CA ASP A 421 9.31 17.29 -36.30
C ASP A 421 10.71 17.87 -36.49
N VAL A 422 10.82 19.17 -36.78
CA VAL A 422 12.11 19.87 -36.92
C VAL A 422 12.83 19.88 -35.57
N GLU A 423 12.14 20.32 -34.53
CA GLU A 423 12.71 20.38 -33.19
C GLU A 423 13.03 18.97 -32.64
N LYS A 424 12.13 18.01 -32.88
CA LYS A 424 12.34 16.60 -32.54
C LYS A 424 13.67 16.11 -33.14
N SER A 425 13.87 16.36 -34.44
CA SER A 425 15.07 15.92 -35.16
C SER A 425 16.34 16.62 -34.65
N ASN A 426 16.26 17.89 -34.28
CA ASN A 426 17.37 18.63 -33.70
C ASN A 426 17.82 18.04 -32.36
N TYR A 427 16.89 17.73 -31.45
CA TYR A 427 17.23 17.11 -30.16
C TYR A 427 17.77 15.69 -30.31
N VAL A 428 17.19 14.88 -31.21
CA VAL A 428 17.73 13.54 -31.52
C VAL A 428 19.18 13.65 -32.03
N LYS A 429 19.46 14.62 -32.91
CA LYS A 429 20.81 14.86 -33.43
C LYS A 429 21.79 15.23 -32.32
N LEU A 430 21.40 16.12 -31.39
CA LEU A 430 22.23 16.48 -30.24
C LEU A 430 22.60 15.25 -29.38
N LEU A 431 21.65 14.34 -29.16
CA LEU A 431 21.89 13.11 -28.39
C LEU A 431 22.79 12.13 -29.16
N GLN A 432 22.62 12.02 -30.49
CA GLN A 432 23.48 11.20 -31.35
C GLN A 432 24.91 11.74 -31.46
N GLU A 433 25.08 13.06 -31.49
CA GLU A 433 26.41 13.71 -31.45
C GLU A 433 27.10 13.44 -30.13
N MET A 434 26.35 13.52 -29.03
CA MET A 434 26.85 13.19 -27.70
C MET A 434 27.29 11.74 -27.57
N ALA A 435 26.54 10.78 -28.14
CA ALA A 435 26.92 9.36 -28.16
C ALA A 435 28.28 9.08 -28.82
N LYS A 436 28.79 9.99 -29.66
CA LYS A 436 30.07 9.86 -30.37
C LYS A 436 31.26 10.44 -29.59
N GLU A 437 31.02 10.98 -28.40
CA GLU A 437 32.08 11.54 -27.57
C GLU A 437 33.01 10.44 -27.06
N ARG A 438 34.32 10.69 -27.17
CA ARG A 438 35.37 9.72 -26.81
C ARG A 438 35.45 9.42 -25.31
N SER A 439 34.72 10.13 -24.46
CA SER A 439 34.72 10.00 -22.99
C SER A 439 33.82 8.87 -22.46
N PHE A 440 32.75 8.53 -23.21
CA PHE A 440 32.27 7.14 -23.26
C PHE A 440 33.39 6.30 -23.90
N LEU A 441 33.43 4.99 -24.00
CA LEU A 441 34.58 4.24 -24.61
C LEU A 441 35.97 4.34 -23.92
N ASP A 442 36.59 5.50 -23.67
CA ASP A 442 37.96 5.59 -23.12
C ASP A 442 38.03 5.43 -21.59
N ASN A 443 39.25 5.26 -21.06
CA ASN A 443 39.52 5.24 -19.61
C ASN A 443 39.66 6.66 -19.01
N SER A 444 38.92 7.65 -19.52
CA SER A 444 39.01 9.06 -19.06
C SER A 444 38.57 9.30 -17.61
N GLY A 445 38.13 8.26 -16.90
CA GLY A 445 37.61 8.38 -15.54
C GLY A 445 36.13 8.72 -15.46
N MET A 446 35.38 8.64 -16.57
CA MET A 446 33.92 8.72 -16.56
C MET A 446 33.32 7.58 -15.71
N PRO A 447 32.45 7.88 -14.73
CA PRO A 447 31.81 6.85 -13.94
C PRO A 447 30.80 6.03 -14.76
N ASP A 448 30.38 4.89 -14.24
CA ASP A 448 29.39 4.02 -14.90
C ASP A 448 27.97 4.20 -14.36
N GLU A 449 27.80 4.82 -13.20
CA GLU A 449 26.52 4.86 -12.48
C GLU A 449 25.45 5.81 -13.07
N LEU A 450 24.26 5.81 -12.47
CA LEU A 450 23.07 6.38 -13.11
C LEU A 450 23.04 7.91 -13.07
N LEU A 451 23.54 8.55 -12.02
CA LEU A 451 23.41 10.01 -11.87
C LEU A 451 24.44 10.77 -12.70
N TYR A 452 25.65 10.24 -12.90
CA TYR A 452 26.74 10.94 -13.57
C TYR A 452 27.47 10.12 -14.63
N GLY A 453 27.19 8.83 -14.74
CA GLY A 453 27.93 7.89 -15.57
C GLY A 453 27.28 7.42 -16.86
N ARG A 454 27.94 6.43 -17.48
CA ARG A 454 27.56 5.85 -18.78
C ARG A 454 26.13 5.33 -18.80
N VAL A 455 25.68 4.61 -17.77
CA VAL A 455 24.32 4.06 -17.78
C VAL A 455 23.25 5.16 -17.65
N GLY A 456 23.56 6.29 -17.01
CA GLY A 456 22.68 7.45 -16.97
C GLY A 456 22.47 8.10 -18.34
N PHE A 457 23.46 8.03 -19.22
CA PHE A 457 23.34 8.44 -20.63
C PHE A 457 22.58 7.39 -21.45
N LEU A 458 22.92 6.10 -21.29
CA LEU A 458 22.24 5.00 -21.96
C LEU A 458 20.73 4.99 -21.63
N TRP A 459 20.36 5.28 -20.39
CA TRP A 459 18.97 5.43 -19.98
C TRP A 459 18.25 6.54 -20.75
N ALA A 460 18.89 7.69 -20.98
CA ALA A 460 18.33 8.78 -21.79
C ALA A 460 18.04 8.33 -23.23
N CYS A 461 18.93 7.50 -23.81
CA CYS A 461 18.75 6.96 -25.15
C CYS A 461 17.61 5.94 -25.21
N LEU A 462 17.49 5.07 -24.20
CA LEU A 462 16.36 4.14 -24.08
C LEU A 462 15.03 4.88 -23.92
N PHE A 463 15.00 5.98 -23.16
CA PHE A 463 13.83 6.84 -23.04
C PHE A 463 13.41 7.38 -24.41
N VAL A 464 14.34 7.90 -25.21
CA VAL A 464 14.04 8.35 -26.59
C VAL A 464 13.50 7.20 -27.44
N ASN A 465 14.16 6.04 -27.46
CA ASN A 465 13.71 4.90 -28.27
C ASN A 465 12.30 4.43 -27.87
N LYS A 466 11.99 4.38 -26.57
CA LYS A 466 10.66 4.02 -26.09
C LYS A 466 9.55 4.91 -26.68
N TYR A 467 9.76 6.23 -26.70
CA TYR A 467 8.72 7.17 -27.12
C TYR A 467 8.75 7.50 -28.60
N LEU A 468 9.90 7.49 -29.27
CA LEU A 468 10.04 7.85 -30.69
C LEU A 468 9.98 6.64 -31.61
N GLY A 469 10.31 5.45 -31.11
CA GLY A 469 10.41 4.20 -31.86
C GLY A 469 11.78 3.58 -31.69
N ASP A 470 11.83 2.24 -31.73
CA ASP A 470 13.07 1.48 -31.65
C ASP A 470 14.07 1.93 -32.71
N GLU A 471 15.37 1.86 -32.40
CA GLU A 471 16.48 2.30 -33.26
C GLU A 471 16.52 3.80 -33.62
N THR A 472 15.72 4.68 -32.98
CA THR A 472 15.88 6.15 -33.12
C THR A 472 17.31 6.58 -32.76
N ILE A 473 17.83 6.04 -31.66
CA ILE A 473 19.24 5.99 -31.35
C ILE A 473 19.70 4.55 -31.57
N SER A 474 20.45 4.34 -32.66
CA SER A 474 20.75 2.99 -33.15
C SER A 474 21.69 2.21 -32.23
N TRP A 475 21.58 0.88 -32.23
CA TRP A 475 22.52 -0.01 -31.55
C TRP A 475 23.99 0.24 -31.96
N SER A 476 24.24 0.67 -33.20
CA SER A 476 25.60 0.98 -33.67
C SER A 476 26.29 2.08 -32.86
N LEU A 477 25.52 2.99 -32.26
CA LEU A 477 26.02 4.04 -31.36
C LEU A 477 26.07 3.58 -29.90
N LEU A 478 25.07 2.80 -29.46
CA LEU A 478 24.90 2.44 -28.06
C LEU A 478 25.71 1.21 -27.64
N GLY A 479 25.83 0.22 -28.53
CA GLY A 479 26.54 -1.03 -28.29
C GLY A 479 27.98 -0.83 -27.81
N PRO A 480 28.80 0.04 -28.44
CA PRO A 480 30.15 0.33 -27.95
C PRO A 480 30.19 0.87 -26.52
N ILE A 481 29.20 1.68 -26.11
CA ILE A 481 29.11 2.24 -24.75
C ILE A 481 28.72 1.14 -23.74
N VAL A 482 27.74 0.30 -24.10
CA VAL A 482 27.35 -0.88 -23.29
C VAL A 482 28.55 -1.80 -23.06
N GLN A 483 29.28 -2.13 -24.13
CA GLN A 483 30.45 -3.00 -24.06
C GLN A 483 31.56 -2.39 -23.19
N ALA A 484 31.78 -1.09 -23.29
CA ALA A 484 32.74 -0.40 -22.44
C ALA A 484 32.31 -0.39 -20.95
N THR A 485 31.01 -0.29 -20.65
CA THR A 485 30.49 -0.41 -19.27
C THR A 485 30.64 -1.84 -18.71
N ILE A 486 30.42 -2.88 -19.52
CA ILE A 486 30.69 -4.26 -19.09
C ILE A 486 32.20 -4.48 -18.86
N ALA A 487 33.04 -4.00 -19.78
CA ALA A 487 34.49 -4.10 -19.65
C ALA A 487 35.01 -3.38 -18.39
N SER A 488 34.48 -2.19 -18.09
CA SER A 488 34.74 -1.46 -16.83
C SER A 488 34.37 -2.30 -15.61
N GLY A 489 33.17 -2.90 -15.61
CA GLY A 489 32.68 -3.76 -14.52
C GLY A 489 33.56 -4.99 -14.28
N ARG A 490 33.97 -5.69 -15.35
CA ARG A 490 34.91 -6.83 -15.27
C ARG A 490 36.27 -6.39 -14.73
N ALA A 491 36.76 -5.21 -15.12
CA ALA A 491 38.02 -4.67 -14.61
C ALA A 491 37.93 -4.34 -13.11
N GLY A 492 36.85 -3.73 -12.65
CA GLY A 492 36.61 -3.44 -11.23
C GLY A 492 36.38 -4.70 -10.38
N ALA A 493 35.96 -5.80 -11.00
CA ALA A 493 35.70 -7.09 -10.36
C ALA A 493 36.94 -7.97 -10.12
N ARG A 494 38.13 -7.62 -10.61
CA ARG A 494 39.36 -8.46 -10.53
C ARG A 494 39.75 -8.97 -9.12
N ARG A 495 39.18 -8.40 -8.05
CA ARG A 495 39.36 -8.83 -6.66
C ARG A 495 38.03 -8.93 -5.89
N SER A 496 36.92 -9.07 -6.61
CA SER A 496 35.58 -9.25 -6.06
C SER A 496 35.09 -10.67 -6.35
N ARG A 497 34.13 -11.15 -5.54
CA ARG A 497 33.36 -12.36 -5.84
C ARG A 497 32.21 -12.08 -6.81
N SER A 498 31.85 -10.82 -7.00
CA SER A 498 30.88 -10.40 -8.01
C SER A 498 31.51 -10.38 -9.41
N PRO A 499 30.83 -10.87 -10.47
CA PRO A 499 31.34 -10.82 -11.84
C PRO A 499 31.59 -9.39 -12.35
N LEU A 500 30.72 -8.45 -11.97
CA LEU A 500 30.87 -7.03 -12.27
C LEU A 500 30.95 -6.23 -10.97
N MET A 501 31.83 -5.23 -10.94
CA MET A 501 31.97 -4.32 -9.82
C MET A 501 32.40 -2.94 -10.30
N TYR A 502 31.83 -1.90 -9.70
CA TYR A 502 32.01 -0.50 -10.11
C TYR A 502 32.32 0.37 -8.91
N GLU A 503 32.93 1.52 -9.16
CA GLU A 503 33.33 2.47 -8.13
C GLU A 503 32.93 3.90 -8.51
N TRP A 504 32.44 4.65 -7.54
CA TRP A 504 32.16 6.08 -7.67
C TRP A 504 32.66 6.79 -6.40
N HIS A 505 33.47 7.84 -6.56
CA HIS A 505 34.19 8.52 -5.46
C HIS A 505 34.85 7.57 -4.45
N GLY A 506 35.61 6.58 -4.92
CA GLY A 506 36.35 5.68 -4.03
C GLY A 506 35.51 4.59 -3.37
N LYS A 507 34.20 4.50 -3.68
CA LYS A 507 33.26 3.58 -3.04
C LYS A 507 32.52 2.70 -4.04
N LYS A 508 32.40 1.42 -3.69
CA LYS A 508 31.70 0.39 -4.46
C LYS A 508 30.23 0.31 -4.06
N TYR A 509 29.43 1.25 -4.55
CA TYR A 509 28.02 1.35 -4.17
C TYR A 509 27.17 0.21 -4.73
N TRP A 510 26.11 -0.14 -4.01
CA TRP A 510 25.15 -1.18 -4.42
C TRP A 510 23.80 -0.64 -4.91
N GLY A 511 23.40 0.53 -4.41
CA GLY A 511 22.07 1.09 -4.65
C GLY A 511 21.82 1.60 -6.07
N ALA A 512 20.59 2.06 -6.35
CA ALA A 512 20.14 2.39 -7.70
C ALA A 512 20.74 3.68 -8.27
N ALA A 513 21.09 4.65 -7.42
CA ALA A 513 21.63 5.93 -7.88
C ALA A 513 23.09 5.81 -8.35
N HIS A 514 23.94 5.26 -7.49
CA HIS A 514 25.40 5.30 -7.68
C HIS A 514 26.06 3.93 -7.84
N GLY A 515 25.28 2.85 -7.86
CA GLY A 515 25.81 1.51 -7.63
C GLY A 515 25.32 0.43 -8.58
N LEU A 516 25.62 -0.81 -8.20
CA LEU A 516 25.35 -2.02 -8.97
C LEU A 516 23.89 -2.10 -9.45
N ALA A 517 22.91 -1.85 -8.58
CA ALA A 517 21.50 -1.94 -8.93
C ALA A 517 21.15 -1.03 -10.13
N GLY A 518 21.62 0.22 -10.14
CA GLY A 518 21.36 1.15 -11.22
C GLY A 518 21.98 0.71 -12.55
N ILE A 519 23.22 0.23 -12.47
CA ILE A 519 23.97 -0.22 -13.64
C ILE A 519 23.34 -1.48 -14.23
N MET A 520 23.06 -2.49 -13.40
CA MET A 520 22.42 -3.74 -13.84
C MET A 520 21.02 -3.48 -14.42
N HIS A 521 20.23 -2.60 -13.77
CA HIS A 521 18.90 -2.23 -14.25
C HIS A 521 18.95 -1.76 -15.71
N VAL A 522 19.85 -0.82 -16.03
CA VAL A 522 19.98 -0.27 -17.37
C VAL A 522 20.54 -1.28 -18.37
N LEU A 523 21.56 -2.07 -17.99
CA LEU A 523 22.15 -3.08 -18.87
C LEU A 523 21.12 -4.13 -19.33
N MET A 524 20.18 -4.50 -18.47
CA MET A 524 19.10 -5.45 -18.77
C MET A 524 18.07 -4.93 -19.80
N HIS A 525 18.15 -3.69 -20.24
CA HIS A 525 17.34 -3.17 -21.35
C HIS A 525 17.99 -3.35 -22.72
N PHE A 526 19.26 -3.75 -22.78
CA PHE A 526 20.01 -3.90 -24.02
C PHE A 526 20.14 -5.38 -24.43
N PRO A 527 20.31 -5.66 -25.73
CA PRO A 527 20.72 -6.99 -26.17
C PRO A 527 22.14 -7.27 -25.69
N LEU A 528 22.28 -8.21 -24.77
CA LEU A 528 23.57 -8.65 -24.23
C LEU A 528 23.99 -9.97 -24.88
N SER A 529 25.29 -10.20 -25.01
CA SER A 529 25.81 -11.54 -25.30
C SER A 529 25.50 -12.49 -24.15
N GLU A 530 25.57 -13.80 -24.38
CA GLU A 530 25.31 -14.79 -23.33
C GLU A 530 26.23 -14.59 -22.11
N ASP A 531 27.52 -14.34 -22.36
CA ASP A 531 28.50 -14.07 -21.30
C ASP A 531 28.20 -12.77 -20.55
N ASP A 532 27.88 -11.69 -21.26
CA ASP A 532 27.52 -10.41 -20.63
C ASP A 532 26.23 -10.52 -19.80
N ALA A 533 25.24 -11.27 -20.30
CA ALA A 533 24.00 -11.54 -19.59
C ALA A 533 24.25 -12.39 -18.32
N ASN A 534 25.15 -13.38 -18.41
CA ASN A 534 25.55 -14.20 -17.27
C ASN A 534 26.29 -13.38 -16.20
N ASP A 535 27.13 -12.43 -16.60
CA ASP A 535 27.81 -11.52 -15.67
C ASP A 535 26.83 -10.59 -14.94
N VAL A 536 25.87 -10.01 -15.67
CA VAL A 536 24.79 -9.19 -15.09
C VAL A 536 23.97 -10.02 -14.11
N LYS A 537 23.53 -11.21 -14.54
CA LYS A 537 22.74 -12.14 -13.72
C LYS A 537 23.52 -12.57 -12.46
N GLY A 538 24.79 -12.94 -12.61
CA GLY A 538 25.66 -13.34 -11.50
C GLY A 538 25.92 -12.21 -10.50
N THR A 539 26.01 -10.97 -10.97
CA THR A 539 26.13 -9.78 -10.11
C THR A 539 24.87 -9.57 -9.26
N LEU A 540 23.68 -9.79 -9.83
CA LEU A 540 22.43 -9.70 -9.07
C LEU A 540 22.31 -10.85 -8.04
N HIS A 541 22.68 -12.07 -8.41
CA HIS A 541 22.78 -13.19 -7.45
C HIS A 541 23.74 -12.88 -6.31
N TYR A 542 24.90 -12.29 -6.61
CA TYR A 542 25.84 -11.85 -5.60
C TYR A 542 25.20 -10.88 -4.60
N MET A 543 24.46 -9.87 -5.09
CA MET A 543 23.76 -8.92 -4.21
C MET A 543 22.72 -9.62 -3.32
N ILE A 544 21.91 -10.53 -3.88
CA ILE A 544 20.88 -11.26 -3.13
C ILE A 544 21.48 -12.12 -2.03
N ALA A 545 22.58 -12.82 -2.33
CA ALA A 545 23.26 -13.72 -1.41
C ALA A 545 23.98 -12.98 -0.27
N ASN A 546 24.35 -11.72 -0.48
CA ASN A 546 25.11 -10.91 0.47
C ASN A 546 24.31 -9.72 1.02
N ARG A 547 22.97 -9.84 1.02
CA ARG A 547 22.08 -8.88 1.70
C ARG A 547 22.30 -8.89 3.21
N LEU A 548 21.89 -7.81 3.88
CA LEU A 548 21.99 -7.67 5.33
C LEU A 548 21.03 -8.64 6.04
N PRO A 549 21.28 -9.00 7.32
CA PRO A 549 20.43 -9.93 8.06
C PRO A 549 18.94 -9.54 8.13
N SER A 550 18.62 -8.24 8.06
CA SER A 550 17.23 -7.75 8.03
C SER A 550 16.50 -7.99 6.70
N GLY A 551 17.21 -8.44 5.67
CA GLY A 551 16.75 -8.50 4.28
C GLY A 551 17.00 -7.21 3.48
N ASN A 552 17.48 -6.13 4.12
CA ASN A 552 17.88 -4.91 3.43
C ASN A 552 19.21 -5.10 2.67
N TYR A 553 19.58 -4.13 1.83
CA TYR A 553 20.83 -4.14 1.07
C TYR A 553 21.79 -3.08 1.58
N PRO A 554 23.11 -3.37 1.66
CA PRO A 554 24.10 -2.39 2.10
C PRO A 554 24.20 -1.22 1.12
N ALA A 555 24.65 -0.06 1.60
CA ALA A 555 24.85 1.10 0.72
C ALA A 555 26.01 0.88 -0.25
N ALA A 556 27.09 0.25 0.23
CA ALA A 556 28.30 -0.07 -0.52
C ALA A 556 28.93 -1.39 -0.04
N GLU A 557 29.88 -1.90 -0.82
CA GLU A 557 30.65 -3.11 -0.52
C GLU A 557 31.29 -3.05 0.87
N GLY A 558 31.04 -4.07 1.70
CA GLY A 558 31.59 -4.18 3.06
C GLY A 558 30.88 -3.29 4.10
N ASP A 559 29.88 -2.51 3.71
CA ASP A 559 29.07 -1.75 4.66
C ASP A 559 28.14 -2.67 5.45
N THR A 560 28.06 -2.44 6.75
CA THR A 560 27.19 -3.18 7.69
C THR A 560 26.08 -2.28 8.25
N ASP A 561 26.06 -1.00 7.87
CA ASP A 561 25.07 -0.04 8.31
C ASP A 561 23.70 -0.28 7.67
N ASP A 562 22.81 -0.88 8.45
CA ASP A 562 21.44 -1.17 8.04
C ASP A 562 20.46 -0.04 8.37
N ARG A 563 20.76 1.19 7.97
CA ARG A 563 19.85 2.34 8.21
C ARG A 563 19.10 2.81 6.99
N LEU A 564 19.70 2.71 5.80
CA LEU A 564 19.16 3.31 4.58
C LEU A 564 18.14 2.39 3.90
N VAL A 565 16.90 2.87 3.77
CA VAL A 565 15.81 2.20 3.05
C VAL A 565 15.30 3.17 2.00
N HIS A 566 16.17 3.51 1.04
CA HIS A 566 15.98 4.55 0.04
C HIS A 566 16.07 3.96 -1.38
N TRP A 567 15.57 4.68 -2.39
CA TRP A 567 15.85 4.33 -3.77
C TRP A 567 17.35 4.42 -4.07
N CYS A 568 18.01 5.49 -3.63
CA CYS A 568 19.45 5.66 -3.88
C CYS A 568 20.32 4.58 -3.21
N HIS A 569 19.95 4.14 -2.00
CA HIS A 569 20.68 3.15 -1.21
C HIS A 569 19.71 2.29 -0.37
N GLY A 570 19.75 0.97 -0.58
CA GLY A 570 18.95 -0.01 0.15
C GLY A 570 17.89 -0.71 -0.68
N ALA A 571 16.98 -1.41 0.01
CA ALA A 571 15.97 -2.28 -0.56
C ALA A 571 15.09 -1.64 -1.66
N PRO A 572 14.60 -0.39 -1.55
CA PRO A 572 13.71 0.17 -2.57
C PRO A 572 14.31 0.20 -3.97
N GLY A 573 15.56 0.66 -4.13
CA GLY A 573 16.21 0.71 -5.44
C GLY A 573 16.59 -0.66 -5.98
N VAL A 574 17.09 -1.54 -5.12
CA VAL A 574 17.44 -2.92 -5.50
C VAL A 574 16.18 -3.70 -5.91
N LEU A 575 15.07 -3.53 -5.20
CA LEU A 575 13.78 -4.16 -5.53
C LEU A 575 13.34 -3.83 -6.96
N LEU A 576 13.40 -2.55 -7.37
CA LEU A 576 13.02 -2.16 -8.73
C LEU A 576 13.91 -2.86 -9.78
N THR A 577 15.20 -3.04 -9.47
CA THR A 577 16.13 -3.81 -10.31
C THR A 577 15.76 -5.28 -10.36
N LEU A 578 15.41 -5.88 -9.23
CA LEU A 578 15.02 -7.29 -9.15
C LEU A 578 13.70 -7.57 -9.87
N CYS A 579 12.75 -6.62 -9.86
CA CYS A 579 11.56 -6.71 -10.70
C CYS A 579 11.93 -6.78 -12.19
N LYS A 580 12.82 -5.90 -12.66
CA LYS A 580 13.33 -5.95 -14.04
C LYS A 580 14.06 -7.28 -14.33
N ALA A 581 14.86 -7.77 -13.39
CA ALA A 581 15.55 -9.05 -13.54
C ALA A 581 14.58 -10.23 -13.64
N ALA A 582 13.48 -10.23 -12.89
CA ALA A 582 12.45 -11.25 -12.96
C ALA A 582 11.70 -11.25 -14.31
N GLU A 583 11.57 -10.09 -14.96
CA GLU A 583 11.00 -9.98 -16.31
C GLU A 583 11.97 -10.52 -17.38
N VAL A 584 13.27 -10.21 -17.25
CA VAL A 584 14.29 -10.58 -18.24
C VAL A 584 14.76 -12.03 -18.07
N PHE A 585 14.80 -12.54 -16.85
CA PHE A 585 15.23 -13.90 -16.51
C PHE A 585 14.11 -14.70 -15.82
N PRO A 586 12.96 -14.94 -16.48
CA PRO A 586 11.78 -15.51 -15.84
C PRO A 586 11.95 -16.96 -15.35
N SER A 587 12.96 -17.68 -15.84
CA SER A 587 13.32 -19.02 -15.37
C SER A 587 13.97 -19.00 -13.98
N ASP A 588 14.55 -17.87 -13.58
CA ASP A 588 15.24 -17.72 -12.30
C ASP A 588 14.33 -17.07 -11.26
N LYS A 589 13.58 -17.91 -10.55
CA LYS A 589 12.53 -17.46 -9.63
C LYS A 589 13.06 -16.63 -8.46
N ILE A 590 14.36 -16.72 -8.15
CA ILE A 590 14.95 -16.00 -7.01
C ILE A 590 14.78 -14.49 -7.14
N PHE A 591 14.76 -13.94 -8.36
CA PHE A 591 14.64 -12.49 -8.55
C PHE A 591 13.27 -11.99 -8.10
N LYS A 592 12.21 -12.74 -8.42
CA LYS A 592 10.85 -12.43 -7.98
C LYS A 592 10.73 -12.58 -6.46
N GLU A 593 11.28 -13.65 -5.89
CA GLU A 593 11.26 -13.91 -4.45
C GLU A 593 12.02 -12.82 -3.67
N ALA A 594 13.24 -12.50 -4.10
CA ALA A 594 14.06 -11.46 -3.48
C ALA A 594 13.45 -10.05 -3.63
N ALA A 595 12.72 -9.78 -4.73
CA ALA A 595 11.97 -8.53 -4.86
C ALA A 595 10.83 -8.44 -3.83
N VAL A 596 10.10 -9.54 -3.60
CA VAL A 596 9.03 -9.59 -2.59
C VAL A 596 9.61 -9.44 -1.19
N ASP A 597 10.72 -10.11 -0.88
CA ASP A 597 11.44 -9.98 0.40
C ASP A 597 11.89 -8.53 0.65
N ALA A 598 12.48 -7.89 -0.37
CA ALA A 598 12.84 -6.47 -0.29
C ALA A 598 11.59 -5.59 -0.05
N GLY A 599 10.43 -5.99 -0.60
CA GLY A 599 9.15 -5.32 -0.39
C GLY A 599 8.69 -5.36 1.06
N GLU A 600 8.97 -6.44 1.79
CA GLU A 600 8.70 -6.52 3.23
C GLU A 600 9.57 -5.56 4.04
N VAL A 601 10.85 -5.38 3.64
CA VAL A 601 11.73 -4.37 4.24
C VAL A 601 11.15 -2.97 4.04
N VAL A 602 10.75 -2.64 2.81
CA VAL A 602 10.13 -1.33 2.51
C VAL A 602 8.83 -1.15 3.28
N TRP A 603 8.01 -2.19 3.44
CA TRP A 603 6.77 -2.10 4.20
C TRP A 603 7.01 -1.82 5.68
N ARG A 604 7.99 -2.48 6.30
CA ARG A 604 8.27 -2.34 7.73
C ARG A 604 9.00 -1.03 8.05
N ARG A 605 9.88 -0.56 7.16
CA ARG A 605 10.88 0.49 7.46
C ARG A 605 10.87 1.67 6.47
N GLY A 606 10.11 1.59 5.39
CA GLY A 606 10.13 2.56 4.29
C GLY A 606 9.27 3.81 4.50
N LEU A 607 8.57 3.94 5.64
CA LEU A 607 7.84 5.16 5.99
C LEU A 607 8.80 6.19 6.60
N LEU A 608 9.63 6.78 5.75
CA LEU A 608 10.73 7.68 6.13
C LEU A 608 10.24 9.04 6.64
N LYS A 609 11.08 9.76 7.37
CA LYS A 609 10.83 11.16 7.74
C LYS A 609 11.19 12.13 6.62
N ARG A 610 10.94 11.76 5.36
CA ARG A 610 11.29 12.56 4.16
C ARG A 610 10.24 12.39 3.06
N LEU A 611 9.95 13.48 2.34
CA LEU A 611 8.90 13.53 1.31
C LEU A 611 9.31 12.83 0.01
N GLY A 612 10.48 13.17 -0.53
CA GLY A 612 10.84 13.00 -1.94
C GLY A 612 10.94 11.58 -2.51
N VAL A 613 11.40 11.51 -3.75
CA VAL A 613 11.49 10.27 -4.54
C VAL A 613 12.84 9.56 -4.38
N CYS A 614 13.95 10.28 -4.20
CA CYS A 614 15.27 9.66 -4.06
C CYS A 614 15.40 8.85 -2.76
N HIS A 615 14.92 9.42 -1.66
CA HIS A 615 15.08 8.89 -0.31
C HIS A 615 13.93 9.33 0.62
N GLY A 616 12.71 9.29 0.11
CA GLY A 616 11.50 9.63 0.85
C GLY A 616 10.39 8.61 0.63
N ILE A 617 9.26 8.86 1.28
CA ILE A 617 8.08 8.00 1.20
C ILE A 617 7.56 7.91 -0.24
N SER A 618 7.66 9.01 -1.02
CA SER A 618 7.17 9.02 -2.40
C SER A 618 7.90 8.00 -3.26
N GLY A 619 9.22 7.92 -3.15
CA GLY A 619 10.03 6.93 -3.86
C GLY A 619 9.76 5.51 -3.41
N ASN A 620 9.64 5.30 -2.11
CA ASN A 620 9.39 3.98 -1.55
C ASN A 620 8.02 3.42 -1.93
N ALA A 621 7.02 4.27 -2.20
CA ALA A 621 5.72 3.84 -2.70
C ALA A 621 5.82 3.16 -4.08
N TYR A 622 6.76 3.58 -4.94
CA TYR A 622 6.97 2.96 -6.26
C TYR A 622 7.46 1.52 -6.17
N ALA A 623 8.16 1.14 -5.10
CA ALA A 623 8.55 -0.25 -4.89
C ALA A 623 7.32 -1.18 -4.86
N PHE A 624 6.23 -0.75 -4.23
CA PHE A 624 4.99 -1.51 -4.22
C PHE A 624 4.23 -1.45 -5.54
N LEU A 625 4.33 -0.34 -6.29
CA LEU A 625 3.76 -0.29 -7.64
C LEU A 625 4.49 -1.27 -8.57
N ALA A 626 5.81 -1.38 -8.48
CA ALA A 626 6.60 -2.36 -9.25
C ALA A 626 6.25 -3.79 -8.87
N LEU A 627 6.14 -4.10 -7.57
CA LEU A 627 5.69 -5.41 -7.12
C LEU A 627 4.26 -5.74 -7.58
N TYR A 628 3.35 -4.77 -7.57
CA TYR A 628 2.01 -4.96 -8.09
C TYR A 628 2.03 -5.33 -9.57
N ARG A 629 2.82 -4.64 -10.39
CA ARG A 629 2.98 -4.97 -11.82
C ARG A 629 3.58 -6.36 -12.04
N LEU A 630 4.59 -6.74 -11.25
CA LEU A 630 5.26 -8.04 -11.37
C LEU A 630 4.39 -9.22 -10.92
N THR A 631 3.57 -9.03 -9.89
CA THR A 631 2.86 -10.14 -9.20
C THR A 631 1.37 -10.20 -9.52
N GLY A 632 0.75 -9.07 -9.85
CA GLY A 632 -0.70 -8.91 -9.90
C GLY A 632 -1.39 -8.90 -8.53
N ASP A 633 -0.66 -8.98 -7.42
CA ASP A 633 -1.23 -9.04 -6.07
C ASP A 633 -1.67 -7.65 -5.59
N LEU A 634 -2.97 -7.52 -5.31
CA LEU A 634 -3.61 -6.30 -4.81
C LEU A 634 -3.07 -5.85 -3.44
N LEU A 635 -2.41 -6.72 -2.68
CA LEU A 635 -1.70 -6.36 -1.45
C LEU A 635 -0.67 -5.27 -1.71
N HIS A 636 0.13 -5.38 -2.77
CA HIS A 636 1.15 -4.38 -3.08
C HIS A 636 0.52 -3.06 -3.51
N LEU A 637 -0.55 -3.09 -4.31
CA LEU A 637 -1.31 -1.88 -4.64
C LEU A 637 -1.88 -1.20 -3.39
N HIS A 638 -2.37 -1.98 -2.42
CA HIS A 638 -2.82 -1.45 -1.14
C HIS A 638 -1.69 -0.77 -0.37
N ARG A 639 -0.48 -1.35 -0.33
CA ARG A 639 0.69 -0.75 0.31
C ARG A 639 1.12 0.56 -0.35
N ALA A 640 1.16 0.62 -1.68
CA ALA A 640 1.42 1.85 -2.43
C ALA A 640 0.43 2.97 -2.07
N ARG A 641 -0.87 2.63 -2.03
CA ARG A 641 -1.94 3.56 -1.64
C ARG A 641 -1.81 4.01 -0.19
N ALA A 642 -1.45 3.13 0.73
CA ALA A 642 -1.25 3.50 2.13
C ALA A 642 -0.12 4.54 2.29
N PHE A 643 1.00 4.38 1.60
CA PHE A 643 2.10 5.36 1.60
C PHE A 643 1.64 6.71 1.02
N SER A 644 0.91 6.69 -0.08
CA SER A 644 0.33 7.89 -0.71
C SER A 644 -0.70 8.60 0.18
N THR A 645 -1.58 7.84 0.83
CA THR A 645 -2.56 8.38 1.78
C THR A 645 -1.86 9.05 2.95
N PHE A 646 -0.84 8.40 3.54
CA PHE A 646 -0.07 9.00 4.62
C PHE A 646 0.54 10.35 4.21
N LEU A 647 1.12 10.42 3.01
CA LEU A 647 1.67 11.68 2.48
C LEU A 647 0.58 12.74 2.29
N HIS A 648 -0.56 12.36 1.74
CA HIS A 648 -1.68 13.27 1.55
C HIS A 648 -2.22 13.83 2.87
N GLU A 649 -2.39 12.98 3.89
CA GLU A 649 -3.01 13.33 5.17
C GLU A 649 -2.06 14.05 6.13
N HIS A 650 -0.76 13.78 6.08
CA HIS A 650 0.16 14.19 7.15
C HIS A 650 1.43 14.91 6.69
N ALA A 651 1.82 14.86 5.41
CA ALA A 651 3.13 15.37 5.01
C ALA A 651 3.31 16.85 5.35
N TRP A 652 2.33 17.69 5.02
CA TRP A 652 2.46 19.15 5.21
C TRP A 652 2.51 19.54 6.68
N ASP A 653 1.67 18.93 7.52
CA ASP A 653 1.70 19.16 8.97
C ASP A 653 3.02 18.70 9.59
N LEU A 654 3.54 17.55 9.16
CA LEU A 654 4.82 17.04 9.64
C LEU A 654 6.01 17.87 9.16
N ILE A 655 5.96 18.41 7.93
CA ILE A 655 6.97 19.32 7.40
C ILE A 655 6.94 20.65 8.17
N ALA A 656 5.76 21.25 8.35
CA ALA A 656 5.59 22.48 9.11
C ALA A 656 6.06 22.33 10.57
N ALA A 657 5.85 21.15 11.18
CA ALA A 657 6.30 20.83 12.52
C ALA A 657 7.80 20.40 12.61
N GLY A 658 8.55 20.39 11.50
CA GLY A 658 9.96 19.97 11.47
C GLY A 658 10.18 18.47 11.73
N LYS A 659 9.14 17.65 11.66
CA LYS A 659 9.18 16.19 11.91
C LYS A 659 9.42 15.39 10.63
N MET A 660 9.21 15.99 9.46
CA MET A 660 9.49 15.43 8.14
C MET A 660 10.29 16.45 7.32
N HIS A 661 11.30 15.99 6.59
CA HIS A 661 12.07 16.82 5.68
C HIS A 661 11.37 16.94 4.32
N GLY A 662 11.09 18.16 3.86
CA GLY A 662 10.44 18.44 2.57
C GLY A 662 11.36 18.34 1.34
N GLY A 663 12.66 18.12 1.55
CA GLY A 663 13.70 18.15 0.51
C GLY A 663 14.54 19.44 0.60
N ASP A 664 15.83 19.38 0.29
CA ASP A 664 16.70 20.57 0.30
C ASP A 664 16.26 21.54 -0.82
N ARG A 665 15.74 20.97 -1.91
CA ARG A 665 14.93 21.68 -2.91
C ARG A 665 13.47 21.22 -2.84
N PRO A 666 12.60 21.88 -2.05
CA PRO A 666 11.26 21.39 -1.71
C PRO A 666 10.30 21.20 -2.88
N LEU A 667 10.58 21.84 -4.03
CA LEU A 667 9.76 21.76 -5.24
C LEU A 667 10.37 20.86 -6.32
N SER A 668 11.54 20.27 -6.07
CA SER A 668 12.24 19.45 -7.05
C SER A 668 11.61 18.07 -7.28
N LEU A 669 11.99 17.44 -8.39
CA LEU A 669 11.51 16.11 -8.77
C LEU A 669 12.01 15.01 -7.82
N PHE A 670 13.30 15.00 -7.46
CA PHE A 670 13.86 13.89 -6.68
C PHE A 670 13.81 14.10 -5.17
N GLU A 671 13.76 15.34 -4.67
CA GLU A 671 13.74 15.61 -3.22
C GLU A 671 12.41 16.16 -2.73
N GLY A 672 11.68 16.84 -3.61
CA GLY A 672 10.54 17.67 -3.26
C GLY A 672 9.18 17.16 -3.73
N SER A 673 8.23 18.09 -3.76
CA SER A 673 6.82 17.87 -4.05
C SER A 673 6.52 17.53 -5.50
N ALA A 674 7.39 17.88 -6.46
CA ALA A 674 7.20 17.45 -7.85
C ALA A 674 7.28 15.93 -8.00
N GLY A 675 8.17 15.28 -7.22
CA GLY A 675 8.24 13.82 -7.15
C GLY A 675 6.98 13.18 -6.56
N LEU A 676 6.40 13.79 -5.52
CA LEU A 676 5.11 13.38 -4.95
C LEU A 676 3.98 13.52 -5.96
N ALA A 677 3.93 14.63 -6.71
CA ALA A 677 2.95 14.82 -7.76
C ALA A 677 3.03 13.75 -8.85
N CYS A 678 4.25 13.38 -9.28
CA CYS A 678 4.47 12.26 -10.19
C CYS A 678 3.90 10.94 -9.62
N LEU A 679 4.16 10.63 -8.34
CA LEU A 679 3.59 9.46 -7.68
C LEU A 679 2.06 9.45 -7.73
N TRP A 680 1.41 10.58 -7.46
CA TRP A 680 -0.06 10.65 -7.48
C TRP A 680 -0.63 10.46 -8.87
N PHE A 681 0.01 10.99 -9.91
CA PHE A 681 -0.37 10.72 -11.30
C PHE A 681 -0.26 9.22 -11.62
N ASP A 682 0.80 8.57 -11.16
CA ASP A 682 1.03 7.14 -11.42
C ASP A 682 0.13 6.21 -10.59
N ILE A 683 -0.25 6.59 -9.37
CA ILE A 683 -1.21 5.82 -8.55
C ILE A 683 -2.61 5.79 -9.17
N ALA A 684 -2.96 6.78 -9.99
CA ALA A 684 -4.23 6.79 -10.71
C ALA A 684 -4.30 5.69 -11.79
N LYS A 685 -3.16 5.23 -12.33
CA LYS A 685 -3.02 4.15 -13.31
C LYS A 685 -1.86 3.21 -12.92
N PRO A 686 -2.03 2.41 -11.85
CA PRO A 686 -0.92 1.70 -11.21
C PRO A 686 -0.26 0.64 -12.10
N GLU A 687 -0.99 0.07 -13.07
CA GLU A 687 -0.48 -0.82 -14.12
C GLU A 687 0.59 -0.16 -15.00
N ASP A 688 0.46 1.14 -15.26
CA ASP A 688 1.36 1.89 -16.12
C ASP A 688 2.42 2.67 -15.34
N ALA A 689 2.34 2.69 -14.01
CA ALA A 689 3.23 3.45 -13.15
C ALA A 689 4.70 3.08 -13.41
N ARG A 690 5.61 4.05 -13.38
CA ARG A 690 7.06 3.83 -13.56
C ARG A 690 7.81 4.82 -12.69
N PHE A 691 8.74 4.33 -11.86
CA PHE A 691 9.63 5.21 -11.10
C PHE A 691 10.31 6.20 -12.06
N PRO A 692 10.16 7.52 -11.83
CA PRO A 692 10.59 8.53 -12.78
C PRO A 692 12.10 8.48 -13.00
N ALA A 693 12.52 8.49 -14.27
CA ALA A 693 13.93 8.45 -14.65
C ALA A 693 14.72 7.22 -14.15
N TYR A 694 14.03 6.10 -13.91
CA TYR A 694 14.63 4.81 -13.59
C TYR A 694 13.93 3.66 -14.32
N GLU A 695 12.63 3.47 -14.10
CA GLU A 695 11.87 2.45 -14.83
C GLU A 695 11.35 3.00 -16.17
N LEU A 696 11.35 2.17 -17.20
CA LEU A 696 10.86 2.50 -18.55
C LEU A 696 9.50 1.85 -18.84
#